data_AF-A0A538RA97-F1
#
_entry.id   AF-A0A538RA97-F1
#
_cell.length_a   1.000
_cell.length_b   1.000
_cell.length_c   1.000
_cell.angle_alpha   90.00
_cell.angle_beta   90.00
_cell.angle_gamma   90.00
#
_symmetry.space_group_name_H-M   'P 1'
#
loop_
_entity.id
_entity.type
_entity.pdbx_description
1 polymer ?
#
loop_
_entity_poly.entity_id
_entity_poly.type
_entity_poly.pdbx_seq_one_letter_code
_entity_poly.pdbx_strand_id
1 'polypeptide(L)'
;MTGSVPFRDTFWNVPGWAQVLLYAGALVALSIFAWGLWRRVALWRAGPPEPRFDRIPQRIKLVAVHALGQVRTLSQAYPGVMHAIMFWGFLALFMGTVLATIDFDITLPLFGYKLLKGRFYLFYETVLDLFGLFFVIGLGMAVWRRFVLRPARVDPTARFAAVLALLFVINLSGFVMEACRLAAVQPPWARWSPVGWALGQAMLAAGVGEGALRATHLAVWLFHAALSLFFIAVIPYSYFVHLLTTPLNIFFSKLTPRGEIRKIDNLEEAETLGISKLEEFSWKRRLDFDACVECGRCQAACPAYLAGTALSPKQIIVKLKRHLHGELPGPIHGELIKADELWACTTCMACVQECPAFIDIVDTIIDLRRFLALSEGALPSTAPQSLQNIQRAGNPWGLPAGERLAWAHGLDVPLLESGKEVEYLYWVGCSASYDKRNQAIARSVVAILKKAGVSFAVMQEERCHAEVGRRLGEEYLYQTVQAETIEALNRYTFRKVITHCPHCFNTIKNEFPQFGGTYEVLHHSQVIDELIQQGRIKPVKPLDATVTFHDSCYLGRYNGIMDAPRRAAGAVPGLRLIDPPRARERGLCCGGGGGHMWMEVKSERRGRGAAQRQGRERARRRESGVAVKELLRALPDLGRLLARLVADPVLPRPVKLALAAALVYFASPIDLIPDFIPLVGYLDDLLIAALVVDGVLNWVDRPLVLKYWPGTPDSLDRLARAARILAVWVPRRLKARIFAPGATRA
;
A
#
# COMPACT_ATOMS: atom_id res chain seq x y z
N MET A 1 -30.09 -31.08 -37.13
CA MET A 1 -29.15 -30.69 -36.05
C MET A 1 -29.91 -30.65 -34.73
N THR A 2 -30.23 -31.81 -34.16
CA THR A 2 -30.78 -31.92 -32.80
C THR A 2 -29.62 -31.83 -31.81
N GLY A 3 -29.12 -30.61 -31.60
CA GLY A 3 -27.94 -30.36 -30.79
C GLY A 3 -28.16 -30.75 -29.34
N SER A 4 -27.42 -31.77 -28.88
CA SER A 4 -27.36 -32.17 -27.47
C SER A 4 -27.08 -30.95 -26.59
N VAL A 5 -27.80 -30.81 -25.48
CA VAL A 5 -27.56 -29.75 -24.48
C VAL A 5 -26.10 -29.82 -24.03
N PRO A 6 -25.32 -28.71 -24.06
CA PRO A 6 -23.95 -28.71 -23.57
C PRO A 6 -23.85 -29.11 -22.09
N PHE A 7 -23.03 -30.10 -21.76
CA PHE A 7 -22.65 -30.43 -20.38
C PHE A 7 -21.35 -31.24 -20.34
N ARG A 8 -20.81 -31.44 -19.14
CA ARG A 8 -19.73 -32.37 -18.85
C ARG A 8 -20.16 -33.36 -17.78
N ASP A 9 -19.78 -34.62 -17.95
CA ASP A 9 -19.80 -35.59 -16.86
C ASP A 9 -18.63 -35.31 -15.90
N THR A 10 -18.96 -35.02 -14.63
CA THR A 10 -18.01 -34.55 -13.61
C THR A 10 -16.88 -35.55 -13.37
N PHE A 11 -17.18 -36.85 -13.45
CA PHE A 11 -16.22 -37.94 -13.22
C PHE A 11 -15.94 -38.75 -14.50
N TRP A 12 -16.02 -38.11 -15.67
CA TRP A 12 -15.66 -38.74 -16.93
C TRP A 12 -14.28 -39.40 -16.84
N ASN A 13 -14.21 -40.70 -17.17
CA ASN A 13 -12.98 -41.50 -17.12
C ASN A 13 -12.31 -41.55 -15.71
N VAL A 14 -13.11 -41.42 -14.64
CA VAL A 14 -12.68 -41.58 -13.24
C VAL A 14 -13.43 -42.75 -12.59
N PRO A 15 -12.74 -43.87 -12.27
CA PRO A 15 -13.37 -45.05 -11.69
C PRO A 15 -13.87 -44.81 -10.26
N GLY A 16 -14.88 -45.56 -9.82
CA GLY A 16 -15.51 -45.37 -8.51
C GLY A 16 -14.54 -45.39 -7.31
N TRP A 17 -13.51 -46.24 -7.35
CA TRP A 17 -12.49 -46.27 -6.29
C TRP A 17 -11.73 -44.94 -6.17
N ALA A 18 -11.47 -44.25 -7.29
CA ALA A 18 -10.77 -42.96 -7.30
C ALA A 18 -11.68 -41.84 -6.75
N GLN A 19 -12.99 -41.93 -7.00
CA GLN A 19 -13.97 -41.03 -6.40
C GLN A 19 -14.01 -41.23 -4.87
N VAL A 20 -14.08 -42.47 -4.39
CA VAL A 20 -14.04 -42.78 -2.94
C VAL A 20 -12.75 -42.24 -2.31
N LEU A 21 -11.59 -42.42 -2.96
CA LEU A 21 -10.33 -41.87 -2.48
C LEU A 21 -10.32 -40.34 -2.40
N LEU A 22 -10.94 -39.64 -3.36
CA LEU A 22 -11.07 -38.18 -3.31
C LEU A 22 -11.84 -37.74 -2.05
N TYR A 23 -13.01 -38.31 -1.77
CA TYR A 23 -13.80 -37.92 -0.59
C TYR A 23 -13.12 -38.32 0.73
N ALA A 24 -12.52 -39.51 0.81
CA ALA A 24 -11.75 -39.92 1.98
C ALA A 24 -10.55 -38.99 2.22
N GLY A 25 -9.81 -38.64 1.16
CA GLY A 25 -8.72 -37.68 1.21
C GLY A 25 -9.19 -36.27 1.57
N ALA A 26 -10.37 -35.85 1.10
CA ALA A 26 -10.98 -34.57 1.45
C ALA A 26 -11.28 -34.47 2.95
N LEU A 27 -11.83 -35.53 3.55
CA LEU A 27 -12.07 -35.58 4.99
C LEU A 27 -10.75 -35.40 5.76
N VAL A 28 -9.71 -36.15 5.40
CA VAL A 28 -8.38 -36.04 6.02
C VAL A 28 -7.80 -34.63 5.87
N ALA A 29 -7.83 -34.07 4.66
CA ALA A 29 -7.32 -32.73 4.39
C ALA A 29 -8.06 -31.65 5.18
N LEU A 30 -9.39 -31.74 5.27
CA LEU A 30 -10.22 -30.81 6.04
C LEU A 30 -9.99 -30.95 7.54
N SER A 31 -9.76 -32.17 8.06
CA SER A 31 -9.39 -32.37 9.47
C SER A 31 -8.03 -31.74 9.80
N ILE A 32 -7.02 -31.92 8.95
CA ILE A 32 -5.69 -31.29 9.12
C ILE A 32 -5.81 -29.76 9.05
N PHE A 33 -6.60 -29.26 8.09
CA PHE A 33 -6.89 -27.84 7.95
C PHE A 33 -7.57 -27.27 9.21
N ALA A 34 -8.63 -27.92 9.69
CA ALA A 34 -9.39 -27.49 10.87
C ALA A 34 -8.51 -27.48 12.13
N TRP A 35 -7.71 -28.52 12.33
CA TRP A 35 -6.74 -28.59 13.42
C TRP A 35 -5.72 -27.43 13.37
N GLY A 36 -5.17 -27.16 12.19
CA GLY A 36 -4.22 -26.07 12.00
C GLY A 36 -4.82 -24.70 12.25
N LEU A 37 -6.06 -24.48 11.80
CA LEU A 37 -6.79 -23.26 12.07
C LEU A 37 -7.10 -23.11 13.58
N TRP A 38 -7.53 -24.19 14.24
CA TRP A 38 -7.77 -24.20 15.68
C TRP A 38 -6.52 -23.81 16.47
N ARG A 39 -5.35 -24.37 16.14
CA ARG A 39 -4.08 -24.01 16.79
C ARG A 39 -3.78 -22.51 16.66
N ARG A 40 -4.02 -21.91 15.49
CA ARG A 40 -3.84 -20.46 15.30
C ARG A 40 -4.82 -19.64 16.13
N VAL A 41 -6.10 -20.03 16.11
CA VAL A 41 -7.13 -19.36 16.92
C VAL A 41 -6.81 -19.46 18.41
N ALA A 42 -6.28 -20.59 18.88
CA ALA A 42 -5.82 -20.76 20.26
C ALA A 42 -4.68 -19.78 20.61
N LEU A 43 -3.69 -19.63 19.73
CA LEU A 43 -2.61 -18.65 19.91
C LEU A 43 -3.15 -17.21 20.04
N TRP A 44 -4.14 -16.84 19.21
CA TRP A 44 -4.75 -15.52 19.28
C TRP A 44 -5.56 -15.35 20.57
N ARG A 45 -6.43 -16.31 20.90
CA ARG A 45 -7.34 -16.24 22.08
C ARG A 45 -6.63 -16.26 23.43
N ALA A 46 -5.36 -16.67 23.47
CA ALA A 46 -4.56 -16.58 24.69
C ALA A 46 -4.19 -15.13 25.08
N GLY A 47 -4.47 -14.13 24.22
CA GLY A 47 -4.30 -12.72 24.57
C GLY A 47 -5.55 -12.12 25.26
N PRO A 48 -5.39 -11.06 26.08
CA PRO A 48 -6.48 -10.36 26.74
C PRO A 48 -7.60 -9.91 25.76
N PRO A 49 -8.83 -9.75 26.27
CA PRO A 49 -9.95 -9.31 25.45
C PRO A 49 -9.73 -7.88 24.92
N GLU A 50 -10.10 -7.68 23.66
CA GLU A 50 -10.18 -6.36 23.03
C GLU A 50 -11.45 -6.31 22.17
N PRO A 51 -12.38 -5.37 22.42
CA PRO A 51 -13.66 -5.34 21.72
C PRO A 51 -13.47 -4.90 20.26
N ARG A 52 -13.81 -5.79 19.31
CA ARG A 52 -13.78 -5.51 17.85
C ARG A 52 -15.02 -6.01 17.10
N PHE A 53 -16.11 -6.29 17.82
CA PHE A 53 -17.35 -6.84 17.26
C PHE A 53 -18.45 -5.78 17.05
N ASP A 54 -18.12 -4.50 17.18
CA ASP A 54 -19.02 -3.38 16.90
C ASP A 54 -19.14 -3.09 15.39
N ARG A 55 -20.21 -2.39 14.97
CA ARG A 55 -20.36 -1.81 13.62
C ARG A 55 -20.10 -2.81 12.46
N ILE A 56 -20.68 -4.00 12.56
CA ILE A 56 -20.51 -5.10 11.60
C ILE A 56 -20.69 -4.68 10.13
N PRO A 57 -21.71 -3.90 9.72
CA PRO A 57 -21.85 -3.49 8.32
C PRO A 57 -20.65 -2.69 7.78
N GLN A 58 -20.04 -1.85 8.61
CA GLN A 58 -18.85 -1.08 8.24
C GLN A 58 -17.63 -2.00 8.07
N ARG A 59 -17.49 -3.02 8.92
CA ARG A 59 -16.42 -4.02 8.83
C ARG A 59 -16.54 -4.89 7.58
N ILE A 60 -17.77 -5.33 7.25
CA ILE A 60 -18.05 -6.04 6.00
C ILE A 60 -17.69 -5.16 4.80
N LYS A 61 -18.07 -3.87 4.82
CA LYS A 61 -17.68 -2.92 3.77
C LYS A 61 -16.16 -2.81 3.63
N LEU A 62 -15.41 -2.78 4.74
CA LEU A 62 -13.94 -2.77 4.69
C LEU A 62 -13.38 -4.03 4.03
N VAL A 63 -13.90 -5.21 4.35
CA VAL A 63 -13.49 -6.47 3.71
C VAL A 63 -13.83 -6.44 2.22
N ALA A 64 -15.05 -6.04 1.86
CA ALA A 64 -15.45 -5.94 0.45
C ALA A 64 -14.54 -4.97 -0.34
N VAL A 65 -14.22 -3.80 0.21
CA VAL A 65 -13.38 -2.80 -0.46
C VAL A 65 -11.91 -3.23 -0.52
N HIS A 66 -11.37 -3.79 0.56
CA HIS A 66 -9.93 -3.99 0.69
C HIS A 66 -9.44 -5.43 0.50
N ALA A 67 -10.25 -6.45 0.82
CA ALA A 67 -9.94 -7.84 0.53
C ALA A 67 -10.39 -8.23 -0.89
N LEU A 68 -11.66 -8.00 -1.24
CA LEU A 68 -12.19 -8.31 -2.59
C LEU A 68 -11.77 -7.24 -3.61
N GLY A 69 -12.08 -5.96 -3.34
CA GLY A 69 -11.75 -4.85 -4.23
C GLY A 69 -10.26 -4.49 -4.28
N GLN A 70 -9.44 -5.04 -3.37
CA GLN A 70 -7.98 -4.88 -3.34
C GLN A 70 -7.45 -3.44 -3.39
N VAL A 71 -8.23 -2.42 -2.98
CA VAL A 71 -7.89 -1.00 -3.17
C VAL A 71 -6.49 -0.64 -2.63
N ARG A 72 -6.11 -1.13 -1.45
CA ARG A 72 -4.78 -0.86 -0.88
C ARG A 72 -3.66 -1.63 -1.60
N THR A 73 -3.96 -2.82 -2.11
CA THR A 73 -3.01 -3.62 -2.87
C THR A 73 -2.77 -3.00 -4.26
N LEU A 74 -3.81 -2.53 -4.92
CA LEU A 74 -3.77 -1.85 -6.22
C LEU A 74 -3.13 -0.46 -6.18
N SER A 75 -2.93 0.13 -5.00
CA SER A 75 -2.26 1.43 -4.85
C SER A 75 -0.81 1.47 -5.37
N GLN A 76 -0.20 0.31 -5.63
CA GLN A 76 1.09 0.18 -6.31
C GLN A 76 0.91 -0.65 -7.58
N ALA A 77 1.16 -0.05 -8.74
CA ALA A 77 0.84 -0.61 -10.06
C ALA A 77 1.27 -2.08 -10.25
N TYR A 78 2.57 -2.35 -10.47
CA TYR A 78 3.05 -3.71 -10.79
C TYR A 78 2.64 -4.78 -9.74
N PRO A 79 2.97 -4.65 -8.44
CA PRO A 79 2.60 -5.68 -7.46
C PRO A 79 1.09 -5.76 -7.22
N GLY A 80 0.34 -4.68 -7.47
CA GLY A 80 -1.10 -4.65 -7.36
C GLY A 80 -1.77 -5.44 -8.47
N VAL A 81 -1.43 -5.15 -9.73
CA VAL A 81 -1.96 -5.87 -10.91
C VAL A 81 -1.60 -7.35 -10.85
N MET A 82 -0.34 -7.65 -10.56
CA MET A 82 0.13 -9.03 -10.34
C MET A 82 -0.75 -9.77 -9.32
N HIS A 83 -1.00 -9.16 -8.16
CA HIS A 83 -1.80 -9.79 -7.11
C HIS A 83 -3.28 -9.89 -7.49
N ALA A 84 -3.85 -8.89 -8.17
CA ALA A 84 -5.26 -8.91 -8.58
C ALA A 84 -5.54 -10.02 -9.59
N ILE A 85 -4.69 -10.15 -10.61
CA ILE A 85 -4.77 -11.22 -11.60
C ILE A 85 -4.66 -12.60 -10.93
N MET A 86 -3.71 -12.76 -10.01
CA MET A 86 -3.59 -14.00 -9.24
C MET A 86 -4.81 -14.28 -8.37
N PHE A 87 -5.29 -13.28 -7.64
CA PHE A 87 -6.39 -13.43 -6.70
C PHE A 87 -7.71 -13.77 -7.39
N TRP A 88 -8.07 -13.03 -8.43
CA TRP A 88 -9.30 -13.28 -9.16
C TRP A 88 -9.21 -14.56 -9.98
N GLY A 89 -8.03 -14.90 -10.51
CA GLY A 89 -7.76 -16.21 -11.12
C GLY A 89 -8.03 -17.35 -10.16
N PHE A 90 -7.39 -17.31 -8.97
CA PHE A 90 -7.60 -18.31 -7.93
C PHE A 90 -9.07 -18.36 -7.44
N LEU A 91 -9.70 -17.21 -7.23
CA LEU A 91 -11.09 -17.15 -6.76
C LEU A 91 -12.06 -17.74 -7.79
N ALA A 92 -11.88 -17.44 -9.08
CA ALA A 92 -12.70 -18.02 -10.13
C ALA A 92 -12.54 -19.55 -10.19
N LEU A 93 -11.31 -20.06 -10.16
CA LEU A 93 -11.03 -21.50 -10.11
C LEU A 93 -11.67 -22.17 -8.87
N PHE A 94 -11.51 -21.56 -7.69
CA PHE A 94 -12.11 -22.04 -6.45
C PHE A 94 -13.65 -22.07 -6.52
N MET A 95 -14.27 -20.98 -6.98
CA MET A 95 -15.72 -20.94 -7.20
C MET A 95 -16.17 -21.96 -8.25
N GLY A 96 -15.33 -22.23 -9.25
CA GLY A 96 -15.50 -23.29 -10.22
C GLY A 96 -15.63 -24.67 -9.59
N THR A 97 -14.71 -25.00 -8.68
CA THR A 97 -14.74 -26.25 -7.91
C THR A 97 -15.96 -26.31 -6.99
N VAL A 98 -16.28 -25.23 -6.28
CA VAL A 98 -17.47 -25.16 -5.41
C VAL A 98 -18.75 -25.40 -6.21
N LEU A 99 -18.90 -24.77 -7.37
CA LEU A 99 -20.06 -24.98 -8.25
C LEU A 99 -20.13 -26.41 -8.80
N ALA A 100 -19.00 -27.05 -9.08
CA ALA A 100 -18.97 -28.45 -9.51
C ALA A 100 -19.40 -29.41 -8.39
N THR A 101 -18.96 -29.16 -7.15
CA THR A 101 -19.44 -29.89 -5.96
C THR A 101 -20.94 -29.65 -5.76
N ILE A 102 -21.41 -28.41 -5.85
CA ILE A 102 -22.86 -28.11 -5.74
C ILE A 102 -23.64 -28.85 -6.83
N ASP A 103 -23.16 -28.86 -8.09
CA ASP A 103 -23.81 -29.57 -9.20
C ASP A 103 -23.93 -31.08 -8.91
N PHE A 104 -22.81 -31.72 -8.55
CA PHE A 104 -22.72 -33.18 -8.47
C PHE A 104 -23.18 -33.74 -7.12
N ASP A 105 -22.82 -33.12 -6.00
CA ASP A 105 -23.06 -33.64 -4.66
C ASP A 105 -24.39 -33.17 -4.04
N ILE A 106 -24.95 -32.06 -4.55
CA ILE A 106 -26.13 -31.43 -3.94
C ILE A 106 -27.30 -31.36 -4.93
N THR A 107 -27.17 -30.61 -6.04
CA THR A 107 -28.33 -30.32 -6.90
C THR A 107 -28.80 -31.54 -7.67
N LEU A 108 -27.87 -32.35 -8.18
CA LEU A 108 -28.22 -33.55 -8.92
C LEU A 108 -28.84 -34.65 -8.03
N PRO A 109 -28.25 -35.04 -6.87
CA PRO A 109 -28.80 -36.13 -6.06
C PRO A 109 -30.05 -35.72 -5.29
N LEU A 110 -30.12 -34.50 -4.76
CA LEU A 110 -31.23 -34.08 -3.90
C LEU A 110 -32.42 -33.52 -4.68
N PHE A 111 -32.19 -32.96 -5.88
CA PHE A 111 -33.24 -32.26 -6.65
C PHE A 111 -33.38 -32.76 -8.09
N GLY A 112 -32.57 -33.73 -8.55
CA GLY A 112 -32.57 -34.18 -9.94
C GLY A 112 -32.16 -33.11 -10.95
N TYR A 113 -31.53 -32.01 -10.47
CA TYR A 113 -31.24 -30.84 -11.28
C TYR A 113 -29.75 -30.71 -11.55
N LYS A 114 -29.37 -30.78 -12.84
CA LYS A 114 -28.02 -30.42 -13.30
C LYS A 114 -27.92 -28.92 -13.53
N LEU A 115 -27.17 -28.24 -12.67
CA LEU A 115 -26.84 -26.82 -12.70
C LEU A 115 -25.88 -26.50 -13.86
N LEU A 116 -24.81 -27.29 -14.01
CA LEU A 116 -23.79 -27.09 -15.05
C LEU A 116 -24.21 -27.70 -16.39
N LYS A 117 -25.22 -27.10 -17.02
CA LYS A 117 -25.71 -27.45 -18.37
C LYS A 117 -26.01 -26.23 -19.24
N GLY A 118 -26.13 -26.44 -20.54
CA GLY A 118 -26.52 -25.44 -21.51
C GLY A 118 -25.56 -24.25 -21.57
N ARG A 119 -26.12 -23.04 -21.72
CA ARG A 119 -25.35 -21.79 -21.81
C ARG A 119 -24.56 -21.48 -20.53
N PHE A 120 -25.06 -21.88 -19.36
CA PHE A 120 -24.38 -21.67 -18.09
C PHE A 120 -23.08 -22.46 -18.02
N TYR A 121 -23.11 -23.73 -18.44
CA TYR A 121 -21.90 -24.55 -18.57
C TYR A 121 -20.87 -23.96 -19.53
N LEU A 122 -21.30 -23.45 -20.69
CA LEU A 122 -20.38 -22.82 -21.65
C LEU A 122 -19.69 -21.58 -21.07
N PHE A 123 -20.44 -20.72 -20.36
CA PHE A 123 -19.87 -19.57 -19.67
C PHE A 123 -18.91 -19.98 -18.55
N TYR A 124 -19.30 -20.97 -17.75
CA TYR A 124 -18.47 -21.56 -16.70
C TYR A 124 -17.13 -22.04 -17.26
N GLU A 125 -17.12 -22.84 -18.34
CA GLU A 125 -15.89 -23.34 -18.96
C GLU A 125 -14.98 -22.19 -19.44
N THR A 126 -15.53 -21.22 -20.16
CA THR A 126 -14.74 -20.08 -20.65
C THR A 126 -14.17 -19.26 -19.52
N VAL A 127 -14.96 -19.02 -18.45
CA VAL A 127 -14.47 -18.27 -17.30
C VAL A 127 -13.34 -19.02 -16.60
N LEU A 128 -13.49 -20.31 -16.31
CA LEU A 128 -12.44 -21.06 -15.63
C LEU A 128 -11.16 -21.17 -16.47
N ASP A 129 -11.29 -21.41 -17.76
CA ASP A 129 -10.15 -21.56 -18.66
C ASP A 129 -9.36 -20.23 -18.81
N LEU A 130 -10.06 -19.11 -19.04
CA LEU A 130 -9.42 -17.80 -19.14
C LEU A 130 -8.83 -17.32 -17.80
N PHE A 131 -9.55 -17.51 -16.69
CA PHE A 131 -9.04 -17.11 -15.37
C PHE A 131 -7.91 -18.03 -14.89
N GLY A 132 -7.88 -19.30 -15.32
CA GLY A 132 -6.73 -20.17 -15.19
C GLY A 132 -5.50 -19.60 -15.91
N LEU A 133 -5.67 -19.07 -17.13
CA LEU A 133 -4.58 -18.45 -17.89
C LEU A 133 -4.08 -17.18 -17.20
N PHE A 134 -5.00 -16.32 -16.76
CA PHE A 134 -4.69 -15.15 -15.95
C PHE A 134 -3.91 -15.54 -14.69
N PHE A 135 -4.32 -16.60 -14.00
CA PHE A 135 -3.60 -17.09 -12.82
C PHE A 135 -2.14 -17.47 -13.14
N VAL A 136 -1.89 -18.18 -14.25
CA VAL A 136 -0.52 -18.50 -14.72
C VAL A 136 0.28 -17.22 -15.01
N ILE A 137 -0.30 -16.26 -15.72
CA ILE A 137 0.36 -14.97 -16.01
C ILE A 137 0.75 -14.25 -14.72
N GLY A 138 -0.18 -14.19 -13.76
CA GLY A 138 0.06 -13.60 -12.44
C GLY A 138 1.18 -14.30 -11.67
N LEU A 139 1.23 -15.64 -11.69
CA LEU A 139 2.32 -16.42 -11.11
C LEU A 139 3.66 -16.12 -11.79
N GLY A 140 3.68 -16.02 -13.12
CA GLY A 140 4.87 -15.62 -13.89
C GLY A 140 5.36 -14.21 -13.50
N MET A 141 4.45 -13.25 -13.37
CA MET A 141 4.77 -11.90 -12.86
C MET A 141 5.34 -11.93 -11.43
N ALA A 142 4.86 -12.84 -10.57
CA ALA A 142 5.35 -13.01 -9.22
C ALA A 142 6.76 -13.62 -9.17
N VAL A 143 7.02 -14.63 -9.99
CA VAL A 143 8.35 -15.24 -10.18
C VAL A 143 9.34 -14.18 -10.71
N TRP A 144 8.98 -13.47 -11.79
CA TRP A 144 9.80 -12.40 -12.36
C TRP A 144 10.15 -11.32 -11.32
N ARG A 145 9.15 -10.87 -10.56
CA ARG A 145 9.35 -9.86 -9.53
C ARG A 145 10.28 -10.34 -8.41
N ARG A 146 10.17 -11.60 -8.01
CA ARG A 146 10.92 -12.12 -6.86
C ARG A 146 12.35 -12.50 -7.24
N PHE A 147 12.54 -13.18 -8.37
CA PHE A 147 13.84 -13.77 -8.74
C PHE A 147 14.63 -12.96 -9.77
N VAL A 148 13.97 -12.08 -10.54
CA VAL A 148 14.64 -11.22 -11.53
C VAL A 148 14.74 -9.77 -11.03
N LEU A 149 13.61 -9.11 -10.72
CA LEU A 149 13.63 -7.71 -10.27
C LEU A 149 14.21 -7.51 -8.87
N ARG A 150 14.17 -8.54 -8.01
CA ARG A 150 14.69 -8.60 -6.63
C ARG A 150 14.57 -7.28 -5.84
N PRO A 151 13.37 -6.72 -5.62
CA PRO A 151 13.23 -5.51 -4.83
C PRO A 151 13.76 -5.73 -3.41
N ALA A 152 14.58 -4.82 -2.86
CA ALA A 152 15.23 -4.95 -1.56
C ALA A 152 14.31 -5.23 -0.34
N ARG A 153 12.99 -5.03 -0.49
CA ARG A 153 11.98 -5.29 0.55
C ARG A 153 11.36 -6.70 0.51
N VAL A 154 11.70 -7.49 -0.52
CA VAL A 154 11.12 -8.80 -0.81
C VAL A 154 12.22 -9.84 -0.66
N ASP A 155 11.94 -10.87 0.10
CA ASP A 155 12.87 -11.97 0.32
C ASP A 155 12.91 -12.92 -0.91
N PRO A 156 14.08 -13.14 -1.54
CA PRO A 156 14.23 -14.06 -2.66
C PRO A 156 14.46 -15.53 -2.25
N THR A 157 14.24 -15.92 -0.99
CA THR A 157 14.47 -17.29 -0.52
C THR A 157 13.65 -18.37 -1.25
N ALA A 158 14.22 -19.59 -1.32
CA ALA A 158 13.62 -20.78 -1.94
C ALA A 158 12.27 -21.19 -1.33
N ARG A 159 12.02 -20.83 -0.06
CA ARG A 159 10.74 -21.06 0.63
C ARG A 159 9.54 -20.50 -0.13
N PHE A 160 9.70 -19.37 -0.83
CA PHE A 160 8.64 -18.79 -1.66
C PHE A 160 8.54 -19.43 -3.04
N ALA A 161 9.62 -20.05 -3.54
CA ALA A 161 9.60 -20.75 -4.82
C ALA A 161 8.67 -21.98 -4.76
N ALA A 162 8.74 -22.76 -3.67
CA ALA A 162 7.89 -23.93 -3.47
C ALA A 162 6.39 -23.59 -3.47
N VAL A 163 6.01 -22.48 -2.82
CA VAL A 163 4.63 -21.97 -2.79
C VAL A 163 4.13 -21.60 -4.19
N LEU A 164 4.95 -20.90 -4.97
CA LEU A 164 4.60 -20.52 -6.35
C LEU A 164 4.55 -21.73 -7.28
N ALA A 165 5.48 -22.68 -7.10
CA ALA A 165 5.52 -23.92 -7.88
C ALA A 165 4.29 -24.78 -7.61
N LEU A 166 3.88 -24.94 -6.35
CA LEU A 166 2.66 -25.67 -5.99
C LEU A 166 1.43 -25.10 -6.72
N LEU A 167 1.21 -23.79 -6.64
CA LEU A 167 0.09 -23.14 -7.32
C LEU A 167 0.15 -23.27 -8.85
N PHE A 168 1.36 -23.18 -9.42
CA PHE A 168 1.58 -23.37 -10.85
C PHE A 168 1.24 -24.79 -11.31
N VAL A 169 1.72 -25.81 -10.57
CA VAL A 169 1.51 -27.23 -10.91
C VAL A 169 0.04 -27.63 -10.74
N ILE A 170 -0.66 -27.13 -9.72
CA ILE A 170 -2.11 -27.34 -9.58
C ILE A 170 -2.85 -26.78 -10.81
N ASN A 171 -2.54 -25.55 -11.22
CA ASN A 171 -3.22 -24.94 -12.36
C ASN A 171 -2.88 -25.63 -13.69
N LEU A 172 -1.59 -25.95 -13.90
CA LEU A 172 -1.12 -26.64 -15.11
C LEU A 172 -1.75 -28.03 -15.24
N SER A 173 -1.82 -28.79 -14.15
CA SER A 173 -2.48 -30.10 -14.17
C SER A 173 -3.98 -30.00 -14.50
N GLY A 174 -4.65 -28.92 -14.09
CA GLY A 174 -6.03 -28.63 -14.50
C GLY A 174 -6.17 -28.47 -16.02
N PHE A 175 -5.28 -27.71 -16.66
CA PHE A 175 -5.27 -27.55 -18.12
C PHE A 175 -4.97 -28.85 -18.86
N VAL A 176 -3.98 -29.62 -18.40
CA VAL A 176 -3.63 -30.91 -19.03
C VAL A 176 -4.77 -31.91 -18.92
N MET A 177 -5.44 -31.96 -17.77
CA MET A 177 -6.61 -32.81 -17.54
C MET A 177 -7.76 -32.45 -18.51
N GLU A 178 -8.11 -31.17 -18.61
CA GLU A 178 -9.16 -30.70 -19.52
C GLU A 178 -8.78 -30.94 -20.99
N ALA A 179 -7.52 -30.70 -21.37
CA ALA A 179 -7.01 -30.97 -22.71
C ALA A 179 -7.14 -32.45 -23.11
N CYS A 180 -6.76 -33.38 -22.22
CA CYS A 180 -6.90 -34.82 -22.48
C CYS A 180 -8.36 -35.22 -22.69
N ARG A 181 -9.27 -34.65 -21.88
CA ARG A 181 -10.71 -34.88 -21.99
C ARG A 181 -11.27 -34.36 -23.32
N LEU A 182 -10.94 -33.12 -23.70
CA LEU A 182 -11.42 -32.51 -24.93
C LEU A 182 -10.87 -33.21 -26.17
N ALA A 183 -9.61 -33.66 -26.14
CA ALA A 183 -8.99 -34.42 -27.23
C ALA A 183 -9.64 -35.80 -27.42
N ALA A 184 -10.03 -36.47 -26.32
CA ALA A 184 -10.66 -37.79 -26.37
C ALA A 184 -12.16 -37.75 -26.72
N VAL A 185 -12.91 -36.78 -26.19
CA VAL A 185 -14.38 -36.70 -26.37
C VAL A 185 -14.77 -35.89 -27.60
N GLN A 186 -13.99 -34.87 -27.96
CA GLN A 186 -14.23 -33.95 -29.08
C GLN A 186 -15.67 -33.38 -29.15
N PRO A 187 -16.20 -32.80 -28.05
CA PRO A 187 -17.56 -32.25 -28.07
C PRO A 187 -17.65 -31.04 -29.02
N PRO A 188 -18.80 -30.79 -29.67
CA PRO A 188 -18.97 -29.65 -30.60
C PRO A 188 -18.68 -28.27 -29.99
N TRP A 189 -18.75 -28.15 -28.66
CA TRP A 189 -18.48 -26.94 -27.90
C TRP A 189 -17.09 -26.88 -27.26
N ALA A 190 -16.15 -27.75 -27.63
CA ALA A 190 -14.81 -27.80 -27.03
C ALA A 190 -14.09 -26.44 -27.01
N ARG A 191 -14.29 -25.60 -28.04
CA ARG A 191 -13.73 -24.25 -28.17
C ARG A 191 -14.08 -23.26 -27.04
N TRP A 192 -15.06 -23.59 -26.19
CA TRP A 192 -15.41 -22.78 -25.02
C TRP A 192 -14.42 -22.93 -23.85
N SER A 193 -13.49 -23.90 -23.91
CA SER A 193 -12.27 -23.92 -23.10
C SER A 193 -11.09 -23.69 -24.05
N PRO A 194 -10.76 -22.42 -24.39
CA PRO A 194 -9.81 -22.14 -25.47
C PRO A 194 -8.39 -22.69 -25.23
N VAL A 195 -7.88 -22.62 -24.00
CA VAL A 195 -6.55 -23.13 -23.63
C VAL A 195 -6.56 -24.65 -23.59
N GLY A 196 -7.53 -25.25 -22.90
CA GLY A 196 -7.71 -26.71 -22.88
C GLY A 196 -7.89 -27.29 -24.29
N TRP A 197 -8.70 -26.64 -25.13
CA TRP A 197 -8.92 -27.04 -26.52
C TRP A 197 -7.65 -26.93 -27.37
N ALA A 198 -6.92 -25.81 -27.30
CA ALA A 198 -5.68 -25.64 -28.05
C ALA A 198 -4.61 -26.68 -27.67
N LEU A 199 -4.47 -26.96 -26.36
CA LEU A 199 -3.58 -28.02 -25.87
C LEU A 199 -4.04 -29.41 -26.33
N GLY A 200 -5.35 -29.67 -26.32
CA GLY A 200 -5.92 -30.92 -26.82
C GLY A 200 -5.67 -31.13 -28.32
N GLN A 201 -5.82 -30.08 -29.13
CA GLN A 201 -5.49 -30.13 -30.56
C GLN A 201 -4.00 -30.37 -30.79
N ALA A 202 -3.13 -29.77 -29.97
CA ALA A 202 -1.69 -30.03 -30.03
C ALA A 202 -1.34 -31.49 -29.70
N MET A 203 -2.02 -32.11 -28.73
CA MET A 203 -1.86 -33.54 -28.42
C MET A 203 -2.30 -34.44 -29.58
N LEU A 204 -3.44 -34.12 -30.22
CA LEU A 204 -3.90 -34.86 -31.40
C LEU A 204 -2.94 -34.70 -32.58
N ALA A 205 -2.45 -33.49 -32.83
CA ALA A 205 -1.44 -33.21 -33.86
C ALA A 205 -0.10 -33.92 -33.58
N ALA A 206 0.25 -34.14 -32.31
CA ALA A 206 1.40 -34.93 -31.90
C ALA A 206 1.16 -36.46 -31.96
N GLY A 207 -0.01 -36.91 -32.43
CA GLY A 207 -0.31 -38.33 -32.61
C GLY A 207 -0.63 -39.08 -31.31
N VAL A 208 -1.01 -38.38 -30.23
CA VAL A 208 -1.38 -39.03 -28.96
C VAL A 208 -2.71 -39.78 -29.14
N GLY A 209 -2.66 -41.11 -29.10
CA GLY A 209 -3.85 -41.96 -29.25
C GLY A 209 -4.82 -41.88 -28.06
N GLU A 210 -6.09 -42.26 -28.29
CA GLU A 210 -7.17 -42.16 -27.30
C GLU A 210 -6.84 -42.90 -25.98
N GLY A 211 -6.24 -44.10 -26.06
CA GLY A 211 -5.84 -44.86 -24.88
C GLY A 211 -4.82 -44.10 -24.02
N ALA A 212 -3.84 -43.45 -24.65
CA ALA A 212 -2.87 -42.61 -23.97
C ALA A 212 -3.52 -41.35 -23.37
N LEU A 213 -4.49 -40.73 -24.07
CA LEU A 213 -5.25 -39.58 -23.55
C LEU A 213 -6.05 -39.96 -22.29
N ARG A 214 -6.75 -41.09 -22.31
CA ARG A 214 -7.51 -41.58 -21.15
C ARG A 214 -6.61 -41.96 -19.98
N ALA A 215 -5.50 -42.64 -20.24
CA ALA A 215 -4.53 -43.00 -19.20
C ALA A 215 -3.90 -41.74 -18.57
N THR A 216 -3.49 -40.79 -19.41
CA THR A 216 -2.93 -39.50 -18.96
C THR A 216 -3.95 -38.70 -18.18
N HIS A 217 -5.20 -38.62 -18.65
CA HIS A 217 -6.29 -37.97 -17.94
C HIS A 217 -6.44 -38.53 -16.51
N LEU A 218 -6.56 -39.85 -16.36
CA LEU A 218 -6.74 -40.46 -15.04
C LEU A 218 -5.53 -40.22 -14.12
N ALA A 219 -4.31 -40.36 -14.65
CA ALA A 219 -3.09 -40.11 -13.89
C ALA A 219 -2.98 -38.65 -13.42
N VAL A 220 -3.23 -37.70 -14.32
CA VAL A 220 -3.22 -36.26 -14.01
C VAL A 220 -4.35 -35.89 -13.07
N TRP A 221 -5.54 -36.49 -13.21
CA TRP A 221 -6.68 -36.28 -12.32
C TRP A 221 -6.35 -36.70 -10.88
N LEU A 222 -5.80 -37.90 -10.69
CA LEU A 222 -5.38 -38.40 -9.37
C LEU A 222 -4.30 -37.50 -8.75
N PHE A 223 -3.31 -37.11 -9.55
CA PHE A 223 -2.24 -36.21 -9.13
C PHE A 223 -2.78 -34.83 -8.75
N HIS A 224 -3.65 -34.24 -9.58
CA HIS A 224 -4.28 -32.96 -9.32
C HIS A 224 -5.15 -33.00 -8.05
N ALA A 225 -5.95 -34.06 -7.88
CA ALA A 225 -6.77 -34.27 -6.69
C ALA A 225 -5.90 -34.33 -5.42
N ALA A 226 -4.85 -35.16 -5.43
CA ALA A 226 -3.92 -35.27 -4.30
C ALA A 226 -3.23 -33.93 -3.99
N LEU A 227 -2.79 -33.20 -5.02
CA LEU A 227 -2.12 -31.91 -4.87
C LEU A 227 -3.04 -30.81 -4.34
N SER A 228 -4.29 -30.78 -4.80
CA SER A 228 -5.32 -29.85 -4.33
C SER A 228 -5.71 -30.13 -2.88
N LEU A 229 -5.85 -31.40 -2.49
CA LEU A 229 -6.09 -31.81 -1.11
C LEU A 229 -4.91 -31.47 -0.19
N PHE A 230 -3.68 -31.70 -0.66
CA PHE A 230 -2.47 -31.27 0.04
C PHE A 230 -2.42 -29.74 0.22
N PHE A 231 -2.76 -28.98 -0.82
CA PHE A 231 -2.85 -27.52 -0.74
C PHE A 231 -3.84 -27.09 0.34
N ILE A 232 -5.05 -27.65 0.37
CA ILE A 232 -6.05 -27.35 1.41
C ILE A 232 -5.49 -27.64 2.81
N ALA A 233 -4.93 -28.83 3.02
CA ALA A 233 -4.39 -29.25 4.32
C ALA A 233 -3.26 -28.32 4.82
N VAL A 234 -2.41 -27.81 3.92
CA VAL A 234 -1.25 -26.99 4.28
C VAL A 234 -1.56 -25.50 4.44
N ILE A 235 -2.77 -25.02 4.12
CA ILE A 235 -3.14 -23.59 4.24
C ILE A 235 -2.78 -23.03 5.63
N PRO A 236 -3.17 -23.65 6.76
CA PRO A 236 -2.89 -23.11 8.08
C PRO A 236 -1.43 -23.23 8.48
N TYR A 237 -0.57 -23.94 7.76
CA TYR A 237 0.84 -24.15 8.13
C TYR A 237 1.80 -23.40 7.22
N SER A 238 1.28 -22.65 6.25
CA SER A 238 2.07 -22.02 5.20
C SER A 238 1.71 -20.55 5.03
N TYR A 239 2.36 -19.91 4.06
CA TYR A 239 2.02 -18.54 3.67
C TYR A 239 0.60 -18.38 3.15
N PHE A 240 -0.09 -19.46 2.73
CA PHE A 240 -1.47 -19.39 2.27
C PHE A 240 -2.47 -19.02 3.37
N VAL A 241 -2.08 -19.12 4.65
CA VAL A 241 -2.94 -18.68 5.77
C VAL A 241 -3.42 -17.23 5.60
N HIS A 242 -2.69 -16.40 4.84
CA HIS A 242 -3.10 -15.02 4.53
C HIS A 242 -4.45 -14.92 3.82
N LEU A 243 -4.88 -15.97 3.09
CA LEU A 243 -6.22 -16.08 2.50
C LEU A 243 -7.32 -15.97 3.57
N LEU A 244 -7.01 -16.34 4.81
CA LEU A 244 -7.90 -16.26 5.97
C LEU A 244 -7.55 -15.07 6.88
N THR A 245 -6.28 -14.96 7.29
CA THR A 245 -5.88 -13.97 8.31
C THR A 245 -5.94 -12.53 7.81
N THR A 246 -5.68 -12.28 6.53
CA THR A 246 -5.76 -10.91 5.98
C THR A 246 -7.20 -10.37 5.97
N PRO A 247 -8.20 -11.04 5.36
CA PRO A 247 -9.58 -10.55 5.43
C PRO A 247 -10.12 -10.51 6.87
N LEU A 248 -9.74 -11.47 7.72
CA LEU A 248 -10.12 -11.47 9.13
C LEU A 248 -9.53 -10.24 9.88
N ASN A 249 -8.27 -9.90 9.63
CA ASN A 249 -7.64 -8.75 10.26
C ASN A 249 -8.19 -7.42 9.74
N ILE A 250 -8.56 -7.34 8.45
CA ILE A 250 -9.29 -6.20 7.88
C ILE A 250 -10.65 -6.04 8.58
N PHE A 251 -11.39 -7.14 8.75
CA PHE A 251 -12.69 -7.13 9.43
C PHE A 251 -12.55 -6.57 10.86
N PHE A 252 -11.57 -7.04 11.63
CA PHE A 252 -11.35 -6.59 13.00
C PHE A 252 -10.47 -5.34 13.15
N SER A 253 -10.15 -4.65 12.05
CA SER A 253 -9.32 -3.43 12.06
C SER A 253 -9.95 -2.30 12.90
N LYS A 254 -9.13 -1.31 13.26
CA LYS A 254 -9.53 -0.21 14.14
C LYS A 254 -10.49 0.73 13.41
N LEU A 255 -11.64 0.97 14.03
CA LEU A 255 -12.68 1.89 13.54
C LEU A 255 -12.76 3.20 14.33
N THR A 256 -11.99 3.32 15.41
CA THR A 256 -11.84 4.60 16.14
C THR A 256 -10.92 5.54 15.36
N PRO A 257 -10.86 6.84 15.71
CA PRO A 257 -9.99 7.78 15.02
C PRO A 257 -8.55 7.28 14.96
N ARG A 258 -7.91 7.40 13.79
CA ARG A 258 -6.61 6.79 13.51
C ARG A 258 -5.48 7.21 14.45
N GLY A 259 -5.55 8.42 15.01
CA GLY A 259 -4.51 9.01 15.86
C GLY A 259 -4.71 8.78 17.35
N GLU A 260 -5.83 8.18 17.72
CA GLU A 260 -6.20 7.86 19.09
C GLU A 260 -5.31 6.73 19.62
N ILE A 261 -4.65 6.91 20.77
CA ILE A 261 -4.05 5.80 21.52
C ILE A 261 -5.03 5.39 22.62
N ARG A 262 -5.22 4.08 22.84
CA ARG A 262 -6.05 3.57 23.94
C ARG A 262 -5.45 3.97 25.29
N LYS A 263 -6.25 4.52 26.21
CA LYS A 263 -5.82 4.76 27.60
C LYS A 263 -5.48 3.46 28.34
N ILE A 264 -4.64 3.58 29.37
CA ILE A 264 -4.44 2.50 30.34
C ILE A 264 -5.46 2.72 31.45
N ASP A 265 -6.36 1.75 31.63
CA ASP A 265 -7.37 1.79 32.69
C ASP A 265 -6.70 1.44 34.04
N ASN A 266 -7.14 2.07 35.13
CA ASN A 266 -6.66 1.84 36.51
C ASN A 266 -5.13 1.84 36.66
N LEU A 267 -4.45 2.92 36.22
CA LEU A 267 -2.99 3.05 36.27
C LEU A 267 -2.36 2.72 37.64
N GLU A 268 -3.03 3.05 38.74
CA GLU A 268 -2.52 2.84 40.10
C GLU A 268 -2.59 1.37 40.55
N GLU A 269 -3.48 0.58 39.95
CA GLU A 269 -3.70 -0.84 40.27
C GLU A 269 -3.10 -1.77 39.21
N ALA A 270 -2.60 -1.22 38.10
CA ALA A 270 -2.10 -1.99 36.98
C ALA A 270 -0.79 -2.70 37.34
N GLU A 271 -0.82 -4.04 37.38
CA GLU A 271 0.36 -4.88 37.64
C GLU A 271 1.47 -4.71 36.60
N THR A 272 1.12 -4.33 35.36
CA THR A 272 2.05 -4.07 34.27
C THR A 272 1.67 -2.81 33.51
N LEU A 273 2.65 -1.94 33.27
CA LEU A 273 2.47 -0.68 32.57
C LEU A 273 3.11 -0.76 31.18
N GLY A 274 2.29 -1.01 30.16
CA GLY A 274 2.76 -1.31 28.81
C GLY A 274 3.00 -2.81 28.58
N ILE A 275 3.64 -3.16 27.46
CA ILE A 275 3.83 -4.56 27.07
C ILE A 275 5.31 -4.94 27.12
N SER A 276 5.61 -5.95 27.92
CA SER A 276 6.91 -6.59 28.15
C SER A 276 6.95 -8.04 27.66
N LYS A 277 5.79 -8.73 27.67
CA LYS A 277 5.65 -10.15 27.35
C LYS A 277 4.56 -10.40 26.30
N LEU A 278 4.58 -11.58 25.70
CA LEU A 278 3.64 -11.94 24.64
C LEU A 278 2.20 -12.05 25.19
N GLU A 279 2.06 -12.54 26.42
CA GLU A 279 0.82 -12.74 27.19
C GLU A 279 0.00 -11.46 27.30
N GLU A 280 0.66 -10.31 27.33
CA GLU A 280 0.03 -9.00 27.51
C GLU A 280 -0.53 -8.42 26.21
N PHE A 281 -0.13 -8.93 25.03
CA PHE A 281 -0.76 -8.54 23.76
C PHE A 281 -2.16 -9.13 23.65
N SER A 282 -3.14 -8.25 23.37
CA SER A 282 -4.53 -8.64 23.12
C SER A 282 -4.66 -9.68 22.00
N TRP A 283 -5.79 -10.39 21.97
CA TRP A 283 -6.07 -11.34 20.90
C TRP A 283 -6.00 -10.71 19.51
N LYS A 284 -6.39 -9.44 19.40
CA LYS A 284 -6.38 -8.68 18.14
C LYS A 284 -4.95 -8.32 17.72
N ARG A 285 -4.08 -7.96 18.66
CA ARG A 285 -2.64 -7.70 18.40
C ARG A 285 -1.91 -8.97 17.97
N ARG A 286 -2.27 -10.11 18.53
CA ARG A 286 -1.74 -11.41 18.09
C ARG A 286 -2.19 -11.77 16.67
N LEU A 287 -3.46 -11.53 16.33
CA LEU A 287 -3.95 -11.66 14.95
C LEU A 287 -3.22 -10.71 13.98
N ASP A 288 -2.93 -9.48 14.39
CA ASP A 288 -2.14 -8.52 13.61
C ASP A 288 -0.77 -9.09 13.19
N PHE A 289 -0.07 -9.74 14.13
CA PHE A 289 1.23 -10.36 13.84
C PHE A 289 1.09 -11.49 12.83
N ASP A 290 0.08 -12.35 13.02
CA ASP A 290 -0.12 -13.51 12.16
C ASP A 290 -0.64 -13.17 10.76
N ALA A 291 -1.37 -12.05 10.63
CA ALA A 291 -1.81 -11.48 9.35
C ALA A 291 -0.68 -10.84 8.53
N CYS A 292 0.52 -10.67 9.10
CA CYS A 292 1.66 -10.15 8.36
C CYS A 292 2.12 -11.11 7.26
N VAL A 293 2.03 -10.63 6.01
CA VAL A 293 2.48 -11.32 4.78
C VAL A 293 3.90 -10.95 4.35
N GLU A 294 4.64 -10.22 5.19
CA GLU A 294 6.05 -9.86 4.96
C GLU A 294 6.34 -9.05 3.67
N CYS A 295 5.32 -8.39 3.09
CA CYS A 295 5.43 -7.70 1.79
C CYS A 295 6.38 -6.48 1.78
N GLY A 296 6.71 -5.94 2.96
CA GLY A 296 7.65 -4.82 3.13
C GLY A 296 7.14 -3.46 2.64
N ARG A 297 5.83 -3.30 2.40
CA ARG A 297 5.24 -1.99 2.08
C ARG A 297 5.42 -0.98 3.22
N CYS A 298 5.16 -1.42 4.45
CA CYS A 298 5.36 -0.61 5.66
C CYS A 298 6.81 -0.10 5.79
N GLN A 299 7.80 -0.97 5.56
CA GLN A 299 9.22 -0.62 5.58
C GLN A 299 9.58 0.37 4.46
N ALA A 300 9.10 0.14 3.23
CA ALA A 300 9.42 1.00 2.08
C ALA A 300 8.81 2.41 2.17
N ALA A 301 7.74 2.56 2.96
CA ALA A 301 7.05 3.83 3.20
C ALA A 301 7.57 4.56 4.45
N CYS A 302 8.25 3.86 5.36
CA CYS A 302 8.71 4.41 6.63
C CYS A 302 9.83 5.45 6.43
N PRO A 303 9.63 6.72 6.82
CA PRO A 303 10.65 7.75 6.70
C PRO A 303 11.89 7.47 7.55
N ALA A 304 11.73 6.92 8.76
CA ALA A 304 12.84 6.57 9.64
C ALA A 304 13.75 5.48 9.03
N TYR A 305 13.16 4.41 8.50
CA TYR A 305 13.90 3.38 7.76
C TYR A 305 14.63 3.97 6.54
N LEU A 306 13.98 4.86 5.78
CA LEU A 306 14.59 5.55 4.64
C LEU A 306 15.71 6.51 5.07
N ALA A 307 15.65 7.05 6.29
CA ALA A 307 16.70 7.85 6.90
C ALA A 307 17.84 7.01 7.49
N GLY A 308 17.76 5.68 7.45
CA GLY A 308 18.82 4.78 7.92
C GLY A 308 18.93 4.70 9.43
N THR A 309 17.83 4.87 10.15
CA THR A 309 17.74 4.50 11.56
C THR A 309 17.58 2.98 11.70
N ALA A 310 17.66 2.47 12.94
CA ALA A 310 17.46 1.05 13.24
C ALA A 310 16.04 0.54 12.91
N LEU A 311 15.03 1.41 12.88
CA LEU A 311 13.64 1.00 12.72
C LEU A 311 13.35 0.41 11.34
N SER A 312 12.95 -0.86 11.32
CA SER A 312 12.08 -1.40 10.27
C SER A 312 10.72 -1.81 10.85
N PRO A 313 9.61 -1.14 10.48
CA PRO A 313 8.29 -1.53 10.96
C PRO A 313 7.88 -2.93 10.48
N LYS A 314 8.45 -3.43 9.37
CA LYS A 314 8.25 -4.82 8.95
C LYS A 314 8.89 -5.77 9.97
N GLN A 315 10.13 -5.51 10.37
CA GLN A 315 10.89 -6.42 11.22
C GLN A 315 10.32 -6.49 12.63
N ILE A 316 9.83 -5.38 13.20
CA ILE A 316 9.10 -5.39 14.48
C ILE A 316 7.98 -6.44 14.46
N ILE A 317 7.09 -6.38 13.47
CA ILE A 317 5.96 -7.30 13.36
C ILE A 317 6.40 -8.73 13.02
N VAL A 318 7.43 -8.91 12.18
CA VAL A 318 7.93 -10.26 11.83
C VAL A 318 8.58 -10.93 13.04
N LYS A 319 9.37 -10.21 13.84
CA LYS A 319 9.96 -10.75 15.07
C LYS A 319 8.87 -11.15 16.06
N LEU A 320 7.86 -10.30 16.28
CA LEU A 320 6.71 -10.62 17.15
C LEU A 320 5.89 -11.79 16.62
N LYS A 321 5.69 -11.91 15.30
CA LYS A 321 5.04 -13.08 14.68
C LYS A 321 5.82 -14.36 14.96
N ARG A 322 7.14 -14.34 14.78
CA ARG A 322 8.00 -15.51 15.01
C ARG A 322 8.05 -15.88 16.50
N HIS A 323 8.06 -14.89 17.38
CA HIS A 323 7.93 -15.09 18.81
C HIS A 323 6.59 -15.74 19.19
N LEU A 324 5.47 -15.27 18.62
CA LEU A 324 4.14 -15.87 18.81
C LEU A 324 4.06 -17.35 18.40
N HIS A 325 4.81 -17.75 17.37
CA HIS A 325 4.89 -19.15 16.92
C HIS A 325 5.99 -19.96 17.60
N GLY A 326 6.71 -19.40 18.58
CA GLY A 326 7.81 -20.08 19.28
C GLY A 326 9.09 -20.25 18.46
N GLU A 327 9.17 -19.65 17.26
CA GLU A 327 10.34 -19.72 16.38
C GLU A 327 11.49 -18.78 16.79
N LEU A 328 11.18 -17.79 17.64
CA LEU A 328 12.13 -16.81 18.14
C LEU A 328 11.85 -16.56 19.63
N PRO A 329 12.31 -17.45 20.53
CA PRO A 329 12.16 -17.26 21.97
C PRO A 329 13.08 -16.14 22.48
N GLY A 330 12.81 -15.64 23.68
CA GLY A 330 13.60 -14.61 24.35
C GLY A 330 12.76 -13.39 24.77
N PRO A 331 13.31 -12.50 25.62
CA PRO A 331 12.63 -11.28 26.05
C PRO A 331 12.33 -10.36 24.85
N ILE A 332 11.13 -9.78 24.85
CA ILE A 332 10.71 -8.87 23.77
C ILE A 332 11.63 -7.66 23.69
N HIS A 333 11.98 -7.07 24.84
CA HIS A 333 12.87 -5.92 24.92
C HIS A 333 14.33 -6.34 25.03
N GLY A 334 15.21 -5.65 24.29
CA GLY A 334 16.65 -5.87 24.30
C GLY A 334 17.10 -6.93 23.30
N GLU A 335 16.63 -8.18 23.44
CA GLU A 335 17.04 -9.29 22.59
C GLU A 335 16.29 -9.31 21.25
N LEU A 336 14.96 -9.41 21.29
CA LEU A 336 14.14 -9.43 20.08
C LEU A 336 14.06 -8.04 19.46
N ILE A 337 13.60 -7.06 20.23
CA ILE A 337 13.39 -5.68 19.78
C ILE A 337 14.31 -4.77 20.59
N LYS A 338 15.21 -4.09 19.89
CA LYS A 338 16.11 -3.12 20.52
C LYS A 338 15.38 -1.80 20.76
N ALA A 339 15.74 -1.11 21.85
CA ALA A 339 15.13 0.16 22.22
C ALA A 339 15.29 1.24 21.12
N ASP A 340 16.41 1.26 20.41
CA ASP A 340 16.66 2.18 19.30
C ASP A 340 15.72 1.96 18.11
N GLU A 341 15.27 0.72 17.84
CA GLU A 341 14.23 0.43 16.86
C GLU A 341 12.90 1.10 17.26
N LEU A 342 12.54 1.04 18.54
CA LEU A 342 11.30 1.63 19.06
C LEU A 342 11.38 3.16 19.05
N TRP A 343 12.46 3.72 19.58
CA TRP A 343 12.68 5.16 19.71
C TRP A 343 12.79 5.87 18.36
N ALA A 344 13.28 5.20 17.31
CA ALA A 344 13.31 5.72 15.94
C ALA A 344 11.92 5.97 15.31
N CYS A 345 10.83 5.46 15.88
CA CYS A 345 9.48 5.70 15.36
C CYS A 345 9.02 7.13 15.64
N THR A 346 8.64 7.88 14.60
CA THR A 346 8.11 9.24 14.74
C THR A 346 6.58 9.29 14.86
N THR A 347 5.94 8.14 15.08
CA THR A 347 4.47 7.95 15.11
C THR A 347 3.75 8.61 13.94
N CYS A 348 4.29 8.49 12.71
CA CYS A 348 3.73 9.18 11.55
C CYS A 348 2.60 8.41 10.84
N MET A 349 2.39 7.12 11.13
CA MET A 349 1.40 6.23 10.48
C MET A 349 1.66 5.87 9.00
N ALA A 350 2.77 6.27 8.38
CA ALA A 350 3.07 5.91 6.98
C ALA A 350 3.03 4.38 6.74
N CYS A 351 3.51 3.61 7.73
CA CYS A 351 3.52 2.15 7.69
C CYS A 351 2.11 1.53 7.71
N VAL A 352 1.21 2.07 8.53
CA VAL A 352 -0.17 1.58 8.70
C VAL A 352 -1.03 1.97 7.49
N GLN A 353 -0.81 3.17 6.93
CA GLN A 353 -1.51 3.62 5.71
C GLN A 353 -1.22 2.72 4.51
N GLU A 354 0.01 2.23 4.37
CA GLU A 354 0.44 1.38 3.26
C GLU A 354 0.24 -0.13 3.52
N CYS A 355 -0.18 -0.52 4.72
CA CYS A 355 -0.39 -1.93 5.08
C CYS A 355 -1.69 -2.44 4.45
N PRO A 356 -1.66 -3.44 3.54
CA PRO A 356 -2.88 -4.00 2.96
C PRO A 356 -3.64 -4.89 3.97
N ALA A 357 -2.97 -5.36 5.02
CA ALA A 357 -3.54 -6.21 6.06
C ALA A 357 -4.04 -5.44 7.30
N PHE A 358 -4.00 -4.10 7.29
CA PHE A 358 -4.53 -3.26 8.39
C PHE A 358 -3.93 -3.56 9.78
N ILE A 359 -2.61 -3.78 9.82
CA ILE A 359 -1.86 -4.00 11.06
C ILE A 359 -1.63 -2.66 11.78
N ASP A 360 -1.99 -2.54 13.06
CA ASP A 360 -1.79 -1.30 13.85
C ASP A 360 -0.35 -1.20 14.41
N ILE A 361 0.62 -1.05 13.51
CA ILE A 361 2.06 -1.06 13.85
C ILE A 361 2.46 0.06 14.82
N VAL A 362 1.84 1.24 14.70
CA VAL A 362 2.18 2.40 15.55
C VAL A 362 1.74 2.13 16.99
N ASP A 363 0.51 1.66 17.20
CA ASP A 363 0.00 1.28 18.51
C ASP A 363 0.88 0.20 19.15
N THR A 364 1.27 -0.85 18.41
CA THR A 364 2.22 -1.88 18.92
C THR A 364 3.53 -1.26 19.40
N ILE A 365 4.10 -0.31 18.67
CA ILE A 365 5.35 0.36 19.09
C ILE A 365 5.12 1.20 20.35
N ILE A 366 3.95 1.85 20.49
CA ILE A 366 3.62 2.67 21.65
C ILE A 366 3.40 1.79 22.88
N ASP A 367 2.74 0.65 22.75
CA ASP A 367 2.56 -0.32 23.83
C ASP A 367 3.91 -0.84 24.36
N LEU A 368 4.87 -1.07 23.46
CA LEU A 368 6.24 -1.42 23.83
C LEU A 368 7.00 -0.25 24.48
N ARG A 369 6.81 0.98 23.98
CA ARG A 369 7.42 2.17 24.59
C ARG A 369 6.89 2.44 26.00
N ARG A 370 5.62 2.16 26.27
CA ARG A 370 5.02 2.30 27.61
C ARG A 370 5.79 1.51 28.65
N PHE A 371 6.16 0.26 28.35
CA PHE A 371 7.00 -0.54 29.24
C PHE A 371 8.36 0.12 29.49
N LEU A 372 9.03 0.58 28.43
CA LEU A 372 10.31 1.27 28.58
C LEU A 372 10.20 2.56 29.41
N ALA A 373 9.13 3.32 29.24
CA ALA A 373 8.95 4.60 29.94
C ALA A 373 8.52 4.41 31.40
N LEU A 374 7.46 3.64 31.63
CA LEU A 374 6.77 3.53 32.92
C LEU A 374 7.40 2.48 33.84
N SER A 375 7.92 1.37 33.30
CA SER A 375 8.48 0.28 34.10
C SER A 375 10.00 0.38 34.22
N GLU A 376 10.70 0.66 33.12
CA GLU A 376 12.17 0.71 33.11
C GLU A 376 12.74 2.12 33.35
N GLY A 377 11.93 3.18 33.24
CA GLY A 377 12.42 4.57 33.25
C GLY A 377 13.39 4.90 32.11
N ALA A 378 13.43 4.06 31.07
CA ALA A 378 14.42 4.05 29.99
C ALA A 378 14.05 5.01 28.85
N LEU A 379 13.86 6.28 29.18
CA LEU A 379 13.56 7.34 28.22
C LEU A 379 14.85 7.90 27.58
N PRO A 380 14.82 8.26 26.28
CA PRO A 380 16.02 8.66 25.56
C PRO A 380 16.38 10.15 25.76
N SER A 381 17.67 10.44 25.97
CA SER A 381 18.26 11.79 25.87
C SER A 381 17.55 12.86 26.71
N THR A 382 17.09 13.97 26.11
CA THR A 382 16.43 15.09 26.82
C THR A 382 14.93 14.89 27.06
N ALA A 383 14.38 13.74 26.69
CA ALA A 383 12.96 13.45 26.87
C ALA A 383 12.53 13.51 28.36
N PRO A 384 13.25 12.92 29.33
CA PRO A 384 12.89 13.03 30.74
C PRO A 384 12.76 14.48 31.23
N GLN A 385 13.71 15.34 30.83
CA GLN A 385 13.68 16.76 31.21
C GLN A 385 12.43 17.46 30.67
N SER A 386 12.07 17.21 29.41
CA SER A 386 10.85 17.78 28.82
C SER A 386 9.58 17.31 29.54
N LEU A 387 9.52 16.06 29.99
CA LEU A 387 8.37 15.54 30.74
C LEU A 387 8.29 16.14 32.15
N GLN A 388 9.42 16.25 32.84
CA GLN A 388 9.50 16.94 34.14
C GLN A 388 9.09 18.42 34.01
N ASN A 389 9.49 19.09 32.94
CA ASN A 389 9.07 20.45 32.64
C ASN A 389 7.55 20.56 32.44
N ILE A 390 6.92 19.61 31.73
CA ILE A 390 5.46 19.58 31.57
C ILE A 390 4.78 19.45 32.94
N GLN A 391 5.26 18.54 33.79
CA GLN A 391 4.68 18.32 35.11
C GLN A 391 4.80 19.57 35.99
N ARG A 392 6.00 20.16 36.07
CA ARG A 392 6.28 21.28 37.00
C ARG A 392 5.83 22.64 36.48
N ALA A 393 6.09 22.93 35.21
CA ALA A 393 5.86 24.25 34.61
C ALA A 393 4.66 24.30 33.65
N GLY A 394 4.00 23.16 33.40
CA GLY A 394 2.86 23.08 32.48
C GLY A 394 3.25 23.21 31.00
N ASN A 395 4.55 23.18 30.66
CA ASN A 395 5.04 23.26 29.28
C ASN A 395 6.40 22.56 29.13
N PRO A 396 6.72 22.02 27.94
CA PRO A 396 7.93 21.22 27.77
C PRO A 396 9.24 22.03 27.76
N TRP A 397 9.18 23.35 27.63
CA TRP A 397 10.35 24.24 27.69
C TRP A 397 10.78 24.57 29.14
N GLY A 398 9.92 24.32 30.13
CA GLY A 398 10.22 24.64 31.53
C GLY A 398 10.12 26.13 31.87
N LEU A 399 9.49 26.92 31.00
CA LEU A 399 9.35 28.37 31.20
C LEU A 399 8.20 28.71 32.17
N PRO A 400 8.26 29.84 32.89
CA PRO A 400 7.20 30.25 33.82
C PRO A 400 5.84 30.43 33.14
N ALA A 401 4.75 30.05 33.83
CA ALA A 401 3.39 30.17 33.30
C ALA A 401 3.00 31.63 32.96
N GLY A 402 3.53 32.62 33.68
CA GLY A 402 3.31 34.04 33.41
C GLY A 402 3.79 34.52 32.04
N GLU A 403 4.76 33.81 31.42
CA GLU A 403 5.26 34.15 30.09
C GLU A 403 4.36 33.65 28.95
N ARG A 404 3.35 32.82 29.24
CA ARG A 404 2.54 32.15 28.22
C ARG A 404 1.91 33.12 27.23
N LEU A 405 1.43 34.28 27.70
CA LEU A 405 0.74 35.28 26.90
C LEU A 405 1.68 36.38 26.38
N ALA A 406 3.01 36.24 26.52
CA ALA A 406 3.96 37.24 26.03
C ALA A 406 3.80 37.53 24.52
N TRP A 407 3.44 36.50 23.73
CA TRP A 407 3.16 36.63 22.29
C TRP A 407 1.98 37.54 21.96
N ALA A 408 1.05 37.76 22.90
CA ALA A 408 -0.16 38.57 22.74
C ALA A 408 0.07 40.08 22.95
N HIS A 409 1.27 40.47 23.43
CA HIS A 409 1.60 41.87 23.67
C HIS A 409 1.33 42.75 22.43
N GLY A 410 0.60 43.85 22.63
CA GLY A 410 0.21 44.80 21.58
C GLY A 410 -0.86 44.29 20.59
N LEU A 411 -1.54 43.18 20.88
CA LEU A 411 -2.62 42.66 20.02
C LEU A 411 -4.02 42.75 20.62
N ASP A 412 -4.17 43.16 21.89
CA ASP A 412 -5.47 43.26 22.58
C ASP A 412 -6.31 41.98 22.43
N VAL A 413 -5.74 40.86 22.88
CA VAL A 413 -6.35 39.53 22.72
C VAL A 413 -7.34 39.28 23.85
N PRO A 414 -8.63 39.01 23.58
CA PRO A 414 -9.61 38.73 24.62
C PRO A 414 -9.24 37.47 25.41
N LEU A 415 -9.40 37.53 26.74
CA LEU A 415 -9.30 36.37 27.61
C LEU A 415 -10.67 35.76 27.81
N LEU A 416 -10.72 34.44 28.02
CA LEU A 416 -11.95 33.77 28.42
C LEU A 416 -12.36 34.24 29.82
N GLU A 417 -13.66 34.45 30.00
CA GLU A 417 -14.28 34.81 31.28
C GLU A 417 -15.45 33.85 31.57
N SER A 418 -15.62 33.45 32.84
CA SER A 418 -16.73 32.59 33.22
C SER A 418 -18.08 33.31 33.00
N GLY A 419 -19.05 32.59 32.45
CA GLY A 419 -20.38 33.13 32.13
C GLY A 419 -20.47 33.91 30.79
N LYS A 420 -19.36 34.14 30.08
CA LYS A 420 -19.36 34.71 28.73
C LYS A 420 -19.13 33.63 27.68
N GLU A 421 -20.04 33.51 26.73
CA GLU A 421 -19.88 32.60 25.59
C GLU A 421 -19.08 33.28 24.46
N VAL A 422 -18.11 32.56 23.91
CA VAL A 422 -17.40 32.96 22.66
C VAL A 422 -17.61 31.94 21.55
N GLU A 423 -17.53 32.37 20.29
CA GLU A 423 -17.62 31.46 19.14
C GLU A 423 -16.40 30.52 19.11
N TYR A 424 -15.20 31.08 19.29
CA TYR A 424 -13.95 30.33 19.25
C TYR A 424 -13.09 30.49 20.51
N LEU A 425 -12.77 29.36 21.14
CA LEU A 425 -11.57 29.26 21.97
C LEU A 425 -10.37 29.04 21.06
N TYR A 426 -9.46 30.00 21.01
CA TYR A 426 -8.19 29.81 20.32
C TYR A 426 -7.17 29.13 21.24
N TRP A 427 -6.97 27.83 21.04
CA TRP A 427 -5.94 27.03 21.71
C TRP A 427 -4.58 27.26 21.05
N VAL A 428 -3.73 28.02 21.75
CA VAL A 428 -2.45 28.52 21.23
C VAL A 428 -1.40 27.40 21.18
N GLY A 429 -1.42 26.49 22.14
CA GLY A 429 -0.42 25.46 22.34
C GLY A 429 0.93 26.00 22.85
N CYS A 430 1.80 25.08 23.27
CA CYS A 430 3.08 25.45 23.88
C CYS A 430 4.05 26.06 22.87
N SER A 431 4.11 25.52 21.65
CA SER A 431 5.10 25.95 20.65
C SER A 431 4.95 27.43 20.33
N ALA A 432 3.75 27.90 20.01
CA ALA A 432 3.55 29.33 19.70
C ALA A 432 3.46 30.23 20.93
N SER A 433 3.31 29.67 22.14
CA SER A 433 3.39 30.46 23.38
C SER A 433 4.84 30.76 23.74
N TYR A 434 5.73 29.77 23.64
CA TYR A 434 7.08 29.82 24.24
C TYR A 434 8.23 29.89 23.22
N ASP A 435 8.08 29.35 22.01
CA ASP A 435 9.12 29.46 20.98
C ASP A 435 8.95 30.77 20.19
N LYS A 436 9.97 31.65 20.29
CA LYS A 436 9.96 32.98 19.67
C LYS A 436 9.69 32.97 18.16
N ARG A 437 10.17 31.95 17.44
CA ARG A 437 9.96 31.83 16.00
C ARG A 437 8.49 31.50 15.69
N ASN A 438 7.86 30.69 16.52
CA ASN A 438 6.47 30.26 16.33
C ASN A 438 5.44 31.26 16.85
N GLN A 439 5.80 32.20 17.73
CA GLN A 439 4.90 33.27 18.19
C GLN A 439 4.28 34.06 17.03
N ALA A 440 5.01 34.26 15.93
CA ALA A 440 4.51 34.93 14.73
C ALA A 440 3.27 34.23 14.11
N ILE A 441 3.16 32.91 14.26
CA ILE A 441 2.00 32.12 13.79
C ILE A 441 0.77 32.50 14.60
N ALA A 442 0.86 32.51 15.93
CA ALA A 442 -0.28 32.85 16.79
C ALA A 442 -0.75 34.28 16.58
N ARG A 443 0.19 35.22 16.44
CA ARG A 443 -0.11 36.62 16.10
C ARG A 443 -0.84 36.74 14.76
N SER A 444 -0.43 35.97 13.75
CA SER A 444 -1.07 35.95 12.43
C SER A 444 -2.49 35.38 12.47
N VAL A 445 -2.71 34.29 13.24
CA VAL A 445 -4.04 33.72 13.44
C VAL A 445 -4.97 34.74 14.08
N VAL A 446 -4.53 35.39 15.17
CA VAL A 446 -5.30 36.46 15.84
C VAL A 446 -5.64 37.61 14.87
N ALA A 447 -4.68 38.06 14.05
CA ALA A 447 -4.91 39.12 13.09
C ALA A 447 -6.01 38.74 12.07
N ILE A 448 -6.02 37.49 11.61
CA ILE A 448 -7.07 36.97 10.72
C ILE A 448 -8.42 36.92 11.44
N LEU A 449 -8.49 36.37 12.66
CA LEU A 449 -9.74 36.27 13.41
C LEU A 449 -10.34 37.64 13.71
N LYS A 450 -9.51 38.62 14.13
CA LYS A 450 -9.94 40.01 14.30
C LYS A 450 -10.43 40.63 13.00
N LYS A 451 -9.71 40.45 11.89
CA LYS A 451 -10.11 40.98 10.58
C LYS A 451 -11.42 40.39 10.08
N ALA A 452 -11.70 39.13 10.40
CA ALA A 452 -12.95 38.46 10.08
C ALA A 452 -14.13 38.90 10.96
N GLY A 453 -13.86 39.57 12.09
CA GLY A 453 -14.87 39.97 13.08
C GLY A 453 -15.53 38.79 13.78
N VAL A 454 -14.81 37.67 13.99
CA VAL A 454 -15.33 36.54 14.77
C VAL A 454 -15.16 36.79 16.27
N SER A 455 -16.06 36.24 17.08
CA SER A 455 -15.91 36.25 18.55
C SER A 455 -14.90 35.18 18.95
N PHE A 456 -13.78 35.56 19.58
CA PHE A 456 -12.80 34.59 20.04
C PHE A 456 -12.11 35.05 21.33
N ALA A 457 -11.58 34.09 22.09
CA ALA A 457 -10.76 34.35 23.26
C ALA A 457 -9.67 33.28 23.43
N VAL A 458 -8.67 33.57 24.25
CA VAL A 458 -7.61 32.63 24.68
C VAL A 458 -7.72 32.35 26.18
N MET A 459 -7.13 31.24 26.62
CA MET A 459 -7.15 30.84 28.04
C MET A 459 -5.81 31.21 28.70
N GLN A 460 -5.87 31.94 29.81
CA GLN A 460 -4.67 32.39 30.54
C GLN A 460 -3.96 31.22 31.21
N GLU A 461 -4.73 30.29 31.76
CA GLU A 461 -4.27 29.06 32.41
C GLU A 461 -4.06 27.89 31.44
N GLU A 462 -4.02 28.13 30.12
CA GLU A 462 -3.74 27.06 29.15
C GLU A 462 -2.41 26.37 29.48
N ARG A 463 -2.39 25.03 29.44
CA ARG A 463 -1.21 24.19 29.69
C ARG A 463 -0.91 23.30 28.49
N CYS A 464 0.21 22.60 28.52
CA CYS A 464 0.50 21.57 27.53
C CYS A 464 -0.54 20.45 27.61
N HIS A 465 -1.01 19.95 26.47
CA HIS A 465 -1.88 18.77 26.43
C HIS A 465 -1.13 17.43 26.57
N ALA A 466 0.17 17.47 26.89
CA ALA A 466 1.05 16.33 27.17
C ALA A 466 1.14 15.21 26.09
N GLU A 467 0.79 15.48 24.82
CA GLU A 467 0.87 14.45 23.75
C GLU A 467 2.28 13.85 23.60
N VAL A 468 3.32 14.66 23.83
CA VAL A 468 4.69 14.17 23.80
C VAL A 468 4.92 13.04 24.80
N GLY A 469 4.41 13.16 26.02
CA GLY A 469 4.47 12.11 27.04
C GLY A 469 3.75 10.86 26.55
N ARG A 470 2.53 11.04 26.01
CA ARG A 470 1.75 9.93 25.46
C ARG A 470 2.47 9.15 24.36
N ARG A 471 3.14 9.84 23.42
CA ARG A 471 3.89 9.17 22.33
C ARG A 471 5.22 8.57 22.80
N LEU A 472 5.79 9.08 23.88
CA LEU A 472 6.96 8.51 24.54
C LEU A 472 6.61 7.29 25.41
N GLY A 473 5.33 7.05 25.66
CA GLY A 473 4.84 5.95 26.49
C GLY A 473 4.54 6.36 27.94
N GLU A 474 4.70 7.63 28.28
CA GLU A 474 4.47 8.16 29.62
C GLU A 474 2.98 8.50 29.83
N GLU A 475 2.18 7.45 30.01
CA GLU A 475 0.72 7.53 30.10
C GLU A 475 0.26 8.14 31.42
N TYR A 476 0.98 7.94 32.53
CA TYR A 476 0.59 8.49 33.84
C TYR A 476 0.57 10.02 33.79
N LEU A 477 1.68 10.65 33.40
CA LEU A 477 1.72 12.11 33.19
C LEU A 477 0.64 12.59 32.22
N TYR A 478 0.40 11.86 31.13
CA TYR A 478 -0.61 12.25 30.16
C TYR A 478 -2.01 12.28 30.79
N GLN A 479 -2.42 11.22 31.50
CA GLN A 479 -3.76 11.14 32.10
C GLN A 479 -3.97 12.21 33.19
N THR A 480 -2.96 12.46 34.03
CA THR A 480 -3.01 13.54 35.03
C THR A 480 -3.22 14.90 34.38
N VAL A 481 -2.38 15.25 33.39
CA VAL A 481 -2.47 16.54 32.71
C VAL A 481 -3.78 16.68 31.91
N GLN A 482 -4.29 15.58 31.35
CA GLN A 482 -5.57 15.57 30.66
C GLN A 482 -6.74 15.90 31.58
N ALA A 483 -6.80 15.26 32.75
CA ALA A 483 -7.85 15.52 33.74
C ALA A 483 -7.86 17.01 34.14
N GLU A 484 -6.71 17.57 34.51
CA GLU A 484 -6.56 18.98 34.86
C GLU A 484 -6.96 19.92 33.71
N THR A 485 -6.56 19.58 32.48
CA THR A 485 -6.84 20.41 31.30
C THR A 485 -8.33 20.43 30.95
N ILE A 486 -9.00 19.27 31.02
CA ILE A 486 -10.43 19.15 30.74
C ILE A 486 -11.25 19.86 31.81
N GLU A 487 -10.87 19.71 33.08
CA GLU A 487 -11.49 20.46 34.18
C GLU A 487 -11.39 21.98 33.92
N ALA A 488 -10.21 22.48 33.56
CA ALA A 488 -10.02 23.90 33.27
C ALA A 488 -10.86 24.37 32.07
N LEU A 489 -10.88 23.59 30.98
CA LEU A 489 -11.68 23.89 29.79
C LEU A 489 -13.18 23.97 30.10
N ASN A 490 -13.69 23.05 30.94
CA ASN A 490 -15.10 22.94 31.26
C ASN A 490 -15.61 24.08 32.18
N ARG A 491 -14.73 24.93 32.72
CA ARG A 491 -15.12 26.15 33.43
C ARG A 491 -15.60 27.27 32.50
N TYR A 492 -15.35 27.14 31.20
CA TYR A 492 -15.65 28.16 30.21
C TYR A 492 -16.69 27.69 29.20
N THR A 493 -17.42 28.64 28.62
CA THR A 493 -18.41 28.38 27.58
C THR A 493 -17.89 28.86 26.23
N PHE A 494 -17.71 27.94 25.29
CA PHE A 494 -17.30 28.23 23.92
C PHE A 494 -17.93 27.23 22.96
N ARG A 495 -18.14 27.62 21.70
CA ARG A 495 -18.72 26.71 20.69
C ARG A 495 -17.69 25.79 20.07
N LYS A 496 -16.53 26.34 19.71
CA LYS A 496 -15.50 25.64 18.93
C LYS A 496 -14.10 25.92 19.47
N VAL A 497 -13.21 24.95 19.34
CA VAL A 497 -11.78 25.09 19.63
C VAL A 497 -11.03 25.24 18.31
N ILE A 498 -10.32 26.35 18.13
CA ILE A 498 -9.38 26.54 17.02
C ILE A 498 -7.97 26.26 17.51
N THR A 499 -7.19 25.49 16.76
CA THR A 499 -5.74 25.42 16.96
C THR A 499 -4.98 25.40 15.65
N HIS A 500 -3.79 25.99 15.65
CA HIS A 500 -2.91 25.94 14.47
C HIS A 500 -1.93 24.77 14.49
N CYS A 501 -1.85 24.04 15.61
CA CYS A 501 -0.94 22.93 15.77
C CYS A 501 -1.64 21.61 15.41
N PRO A 502 -1.15 20.85 14.41
CA PRO A 502 -1.71 19.53 14.08
C PRO A 502 -1.69 18.53 15.24
N HIS A 503 -0.72 18.63 16.16
CA HIS A 503 -0.66 17.77 17.34
C HIS A 503 -1.77 18.11 18.34
N CYS A 504 -1.92 19.40 18.69
CA CYS A 504 -3.02 19.87 19.54
C CYS A 504 -4.36 19.48 18.94
N PHE A 505 -4.52 19.69 17.62
CA PHE A 505 -5.73 19.31 16.89
C PHE A 505 -6.06 17.83 17.07
N ASN A 506 -5.09 16.95 16.81
CA ASN A 506 -5.33 15.52 16.91
C ASN A 506 -5.66 15.09 18.34
N THR A 507 -4.90 15.55 19.34
CA THR A 507 -5.10 15.13 20.73
C THR A 507 -6.42 15.64 21.28
N ILE A 508 -6.73 16.93 21.13
CA ILE A 508 -7.99 17.48 21.65
C ILE A 508 -9.19 16.83 20.96
N LYS A 509 -9.13 16.65 19.63
CA LYS A 509 -10.25 16.09 18.87
C LYS A 509 -10.48 14.60 19.12
N ASN A 510 -9.40 13.82 19.11
CA ASN A 510 -9.49 12.35 19.04
C ASN A 510 -9.13 11.64 20.34
N GLU A 511 -8.45 12.29 21.28
CA GLU A 511 -7.92 11.64 22.48
C GLU A 511 -8.57 12.13 23.78
N PHE A 512 -8.92 13.42 23.89
CA PHE A 512 -9.66 13.95 25.05
C PHE A 512 -11.03 13.28 25.28
N PRO A 513 -11.77 12.80 24.25
CA PRO A 513 -13.04 12.11 24.47
C PRO A 513 -12.93 10.86 25.37
N GLN A 514 -11.77 10.19 25.41
CA GLN A 514 -11.53 9.05 26.31
C GLN A 514 -11.55 9.43 27.81
N PHE A 515 -11.45 10.73 28.10
CA PHE A 515 -11.38 11.35 29.42
C PHE A 515 -12.55 12.31 29.68
N GLY A 516 -13.60 12.27 28.85
CA GLY A 516 -14.80 13.10 29.01
C GLY A 516 -14.74 14.50 28.39
N GLY A 517 -13.61 14.90 27.78
CA GLY A 517 -13.47 16.19 27.10
C GLY A 517 -13.87 16.09 25.63
N THR A 518 -15.11 16.44 25.29
CA THR A 518 -15.60 16.42 23.90
C THR A 518 -15.84 17.84 23.39
N TYR A 519 -15.13 18.22 22.32
CA TYR A 519 -15.19 19.57 21.75
C TYR A 519 -15.24 19.53 20.22
N GLU A 520 -15.88 20.53 19.60
CA GLU A 520 -15.75 20.76 18.17
C GLU A 520 -14.39 21.42 17.88
N VAL A 521 -13.41 20.63 17.43
CA VAL A 521 -12.05 21.11 17.17
C VAL A 521 -11.83 21.33 15.68
N LEU A 522 -11.39 22.54 15.34
CA LEU A 522 -11.03 22.96 13.99
C LEU A 522 -9.55 23.33 13.91
N HIS A 523 -8.88 22.90 12.85
CA HIS A 523 -7.55 23.40 12.54
C HIS A 523 -7.66 24.79 11.90
N HIS A 524 -6.74 25.71 12.21
CA HIS A 524 -6.78 27.09 11.70
C HIS A 524 -6.93 27.17 10.17
N SER A 525 -6.36 26.22 9.41
CA SER A 525 -6.52 26.21 7.95
C SER A 525 -7.95 25.94 7.48
N GLN A 526 -8.74 25.18 8.24
CA GLN A 526 -10.16 24.96 7.95
C GLN A 526 -10.94 26.24 8.19
N VAL A 527 -10.69 26.90 9.32
CA VAL A 527 -11.34 28.17 9.67
C VAL A 527 -11.01 29.25 8.64
N ILE A 528 -9.73 29.38 8.24
CA ILE A 528 -9.32 30.36 7.22
C ILE A 528 -10.03 30.09 5.89
N ASP A 529 -10.08 28.83 5.45
CA ASP A 529 -10.78 28.43 4.22
C ASP A 529 -12.29 28.76 4.31
N GLU A 530 -12.94 28.45 5.43
CA GLU A 530 -14.35 28.79 5.67
C GLU A 530 -14.60 30.30 5.67
N LEU A 531 -13.75 31.09 6.35
CA LEU A 531 -13.87 32.55 6.40
C LEU A 531 -13.66 33.20 5.03
N ILE A 532 -12.82 32.62 4.18
CA ILE A 532 -12.64 33.06 2.79
C ILE A 532 -13.88 32.74 1.96
N GLN A 533 -14.43 31.52 2.07
CA GLN A 533 -15.64 31.11 1.35
C GLN A 533 -16.87 31.95 1.75
N GLN A 534 -16.97 32.34 3.03
CA GLN A 534 -18.00 33.25 3.53
C GLN A 534 -17.77 34.71 3.14
N GLY A 535 -16.65 35.04 2.49
CA GLY A 535 -16.30 36.41 2.10
C GLY A 535 -15.90 37.32 3.27
N ARG A 536 -15.72 36.79 4.48
CA ARG A 536 -15.28 37.51 5.69
C ARG A 536 -13.79 37.87 5.63
N ILE A 537 -13.00 37.04 4.95
CA ILE A 537 -11.60 37.33 4.61
C ILE A 537 -11.45 37.33 3.10
N LYS A 538 -10.85 38.39 2.55
CA LYS A 538 -10.56 38.53 1.12
C LYS A 538 -9.07 38.87 0.96
N PRO A 539 -8.22 37.90 0.58
CA PRO A 539 -6.82 38.19 0.27
C PRO A 539 -6.74 39.09 -0.96
N VAL A 540 -6.36 40.36 -0.78
CA VAL A 540 -6.26 41.34 -1.87
C VAL A 540 -4.82 41.64 -2.31
N LYS A 541 -3.85 41.42 -1.40
CA LYS A 541 -2.44 41.70 -1.69
C LYS A 541 -1.85 40.52 -2.47
N PRO A 542 -1.35 40.73 -3.70
CA PRO A 542 -0.74 39.67 -4.46
C PRO A 542 0.59 39.23 -3.83
N LEU A 543 0.88 37.95 -3.95
CA LEU A 543 2.14 37.32 -3.54
C LEU A 543 2.65 36.45 -4.69
N ASP A 544 3.58 36.98 -5.49
CA ASP A 544 4.23 36.20 -6.55
C ASP A 544 5.28 35.25 -5.95
N ALA A 545 4.80 34.12 -5.44
CA ALA A 545 5.63 33.06 -4.91
C ALA A 545 5.12 31.70 -5.39
N THR A 546 6.02 30.73 -5.47
CA THR A 546 5.67 29.33 -5.69
C THR A 546 5.96 28.56 -4.42
N VAL A 547 4.93 27.92 -3.85
CA VAL A 547 5.00 27.24 -2.56
C VAL A 547 4.51 25.81 -2.67
N THR A 548 5.06 24.94 -1.83
CA THR A 548 4.52 23.60 -1.61
C THR A 548 3.96 23.52 -0.20
N PHE A 549 2.81 22.87 -0.04
CA PHE A 549 2.30 22.55 1.28
C PHE A 549 2.95 21.26 1.78
N HIS A 550 3.49 21.27 3.00
CA HIS A 550 3.98 20.06 3.66
C HIS A 550 2.84 19.44 4.49
N ASP A 551 2.33 18.31 4.02
CA ASP A 551 1.25 17.59 4.72
C ASP A 551 1.75 17.00 6.04
N SER A 552 1.45 17.69 7.14
CA SER A 552 1.73 17.16 8.48
C SER A 552 1.01 15.82 8.69
N CYS A 553 1.65 14.91 9.44
CA CYS A 553 1.10 13.58 9.63
C CYS A 553 -0.25 13.63 10.35
N TYR A 554 -0.34 14.41 11.43
CA TYR A 554 -1.54 14.53 12.25
C TYR A 554 -2.69 15.24 11.53
N LEU A 555 -2.43 16.25 10.69
CA LEU A 555 -3.51 16.89 9.94
C LEU A 555 -3.95 16.02 8.74
N GLY A 556 -2.98 15.55 7.94
CA GLY A 556 -3.24 14.81 6.71
C GLY A 556 -3.53 13.32 6.92
N ARG A 557 -2.53 12.52 7.28
CA ARG A 557 -2.65 11.05 7.31
C ARG A 557 -3.61 10.54 8.40
N TYR A 558 -3.61 11.20 9.54
CA TYR A 558 -4.45 10.83 10.69
C TYR A 558 -5.87 11.38 10.57
N ASN A 559 -6.04 12.62 10.11
CA ASN A 559 -7.34 13.32 10.14
C ASN A 559 -7.94 13.65 8.76
N GLY A 560 -7.24 13.34 7.66
CA GLY A 560 -7.74 13.52 6.29
C GLY A 560 -7.80 14.96 5.80
N ILE A 561 -7.26 15.93 6.54
CA ILE A 561 -7.35 17.36 6.21
C ILE A 561 -6.13 17.74 5.37
N MET A 562 -6.31 17.79 4.04
CA MET A 562 -5.26 18.14 3.09
C MET A 562 -5.68 19.26 2.12
N ASP A 563 -6.98 19.42 1.86
CA ASP A 563 -7.46 20.40 0.89
C ASP A 563 -7.68 21.79 1.47
N ALA A 564 -8.19 21.89 2.71
CA ALA A 564 -8.39 23.18 3.39
C ALA A 564 -7.14 24.11 3.35
N PRO A 565 -5.93 23.66 3.74
CA PRO A 565 -4.75 24.52 3.64
C PRO A 565 -4.39 24.91 2.20
N ARG A 566 -4.66 24.05 1.22
CA ARG A 566 -4.42 24.34 -0.20
C ARG A 566 -5.42 25.34 -0.75
N ARG A 567 -6.71 25.26 -0.40
CA ARG A 567 -7.72 26.23 -0.81
C ARG A 567 -7.48 27.59 -0.18
N ALA A 568 -7.18 27.62 1.13
CA ALA A 568 -6.83 28.86 1.83
C ALA A 568 -5.64 29.57 1.18
N ALA A 569 -4.57 28.84 0.87
CA ALA A 569 -3.41 29.42 0.16
C ALA A 569 -3.75 29.77 -1.31
N GLY A 570 -4.52 28.96 -2.01
CA GLY A 570 -4.93 29.21 -3.41
C GLY A 570 -5.81 30.45 -3.59
N ALA A 571 -6.41 30.96 -2.52
CA ALA A 571 -7.16 32.22 -2.54
C ALA A 571 -6.28 33.48 -2.55
N VAL A 572 -4.97 33.35 -2.30
CA VAL A 572 -4.03 34.49 -2.32
C VAL A 572 -3.64 34.80 -3.78
N PRO A 573 -3.93 36.02 -4.29
CA PRO A 573 -3.61 36.37 -5.67
C PRO A 573 -2.11 36.21 -5.97
N GLY A 574 -1.77 35.64 -7.12
CA GLY A 574 -0.37 35.44 -7.54
C GLY A 574 0.35 34.23 -6.91
N LEU A 575 -0.19 33.62 -5.85
CA LEU A 575 0.45 32.48 -5.18
C LEU A 575 0.24 31.18 -5.98
N ARG A 576 1.33 30.52 -6.35
CA ARG A 576 1.31 29.24 -7.07
C ARG A 576 1.57 28.07 -6.12
N LEU A 577 0.58 27.19 -5.94
CA LEU A 577 0.74 25.95 -5.18
C LEU A 577 1.17 24.79 -6.08
N ILE A 578 2.25 24.11 -5.69
CA ILE A 578 2.73 22.90 -6.37
C ILE A 578 2.83 21.73 -5.39
N ASP A 579 2.27 20.58 -5.76
CA ASP A 579 2.39 19.35 -4.97
C ASP A 579 3.58 18.51 -5.47
N PRO A 580 4.53 18.16 -4.59
CA PRO A 580 5.61 17.27 -4.94
C PRO A 580 5.08 15.85 -5.19
N PRO A 581 5.90 14.96 -5.76
CA PRO A 581 5.51 13.56 -6.03
C PRO A 581 5.02 12.79 -4.81
N ARG A 582 5.50 13.20 -3.62
CA ARG A 582 5.10 12.70 -2.31
C ARG A 582 4.41 13.81 -1.53
N ALA A 583 3.17 14.07 -1.92
CA ALA A 583 2.25 14.95 -1.22
C ALA A 583 1.10 14.14 -0.61
N ARG A 584 0.25 14.81 0.16
CA ARG A 584 -0.99 14.28 0.73
C ARG A 584 -0.73 13.07 1.62
N GLU A 585 -1.48 11.98 1.49
CA GLU A 585 -1.35 10.78 2.33
C GLU A 585 0.04 10.12 2.21
N ARG A 586 0.72 10.35 1.07
CA ARG A 586 2.07 9.88 0.75
C ARG A 586 3.18 10.89 1.10
N GLY A 587 2.83 12.00 1.77
CA GLY A 587 3.77 12.98 2.29
C GLY A 587 4.84 12.36 3.20
N LEU A 588 6.07 12.85 3.10
CA LEU A 588 7.15 12.43 4.00
C LEU A 588 6.97 13.06 5.38
N CYS A 589 7.30 12.31 6.44
CA CYS A 589 7.34 12.85 7.80
C CYS A 589 8.46 13.88 7.93
N CYS A 590 8.21 14.99 8.63
CA CYS A 590 9.21 16.00 8.97
C CYS A 590 10.27 15.50 9.97
N GLY A 591 9.95 14.45 10.74
CA GLY A 591 10.83 13.85 11.75
C GLY A 591 10.50 14.23 13.19
N GLY A 592 9.79 15.32 13.46
CA GLY A 592 9.59 15.83 14.83
C GLY A 592 8.52 15.13 15.69
N GLY A 593 7.71 14.24 15.11
CA GLY A 593 6.66 13.52 15.84
C GLY A 593 7.19 12.41 16.75
N GLY A 594 6.34 11.86 17.61
CA GLY A 594 6.69 10.68 18.42
C GLY A 594 7.73 10.93 19.52
N GLY A 595 7.90 12.18 19.96
CA GLY A 595 8.89 12.60 20.96
C GLY A 595 10.15 13.26 20.39
N HIS A 596 10.39 13.17 19.07
CA HIS A 596 11.65 13.54 18.41
C HIS A 596 12.02 15.03 18.45
N MET A 597 11.14 15.92 18.88
CA MET A 597 11.55 17.30 19.22
C MET A 597 12.42 17.38 20.47
N TRP A 598 12.36 16.36 21.34
CA TRP A 598 13.00 16.31 22.65
C TRP A 598 13.96 15.14 22.79
N MET A 599 14.28 14.48 21.68
CA MET A 599 15.22 13.38 21.66
C MET A 599 15.96 13.28 20.33
N GLU A 600 17.19 12.80 20.38
CA GLU A 600 17.96 12.46 19.19
C GLU A 600 18.04 10.95 19.01
N VAL A 601 17.91 10.50 17.75
CA VAL A 601 18.07 9.09 17.40
C VAL A 601 19.26 8.95 16.45
N LYS A 602 20.13 7.99 16.76
CA LYS A 602 21.29 7.67 15.93
C LYS A 602 20.84 7.19 14.54
N SER A 603 21.44 7.75 13.50
CA SER A 603 21.30 7.30 12.12
C SER A 603 22.69 7.05 11.55
N GLU A 604 22.91 5.86 11.00
CA GLU A 604 24.17 5.50 10.34
C GLU A 604 24.41 6.31 9.06
N ARG A 605 23.38 7.02 8.54
CA ARG A 605 23.40 7.71 7.24
C ARG A 605 23.84 9.18 7.27
N ARG A 606 24.38 9.71 8.38
CA ARG A 606 25.18 10.95 8.30
C ARG A 606 26.50 10.73 7.52
N GLY A 607 26.89 9.48 7.23
CA GLY A 607 28.00 9.14 6.33
C GLY A 607 27.57 8.29 5.12
N ARG A 608 27.81 8.82 3.91
CA ARG A 608 27.97 8.12 2.61
C ARG A 608 26.73 7.45 1.94
N GLY A 609 26.23 8.11 0.90
CA GLY A 609 25.96 7.52 -0.45
C GLY A 609 24.73 6.65 -0.70
N ALA A 610 24.12 5.98 0.29
CA ALA A 610 23.08 4.98 0.02
C ALA A 610 21.71 5.57 -0.39
N ALA A 611 21.30 6.69 0.22
CA ALA A 611 20.05 7.39 -0.12
C ALA A 611 20.09 7.98 -1.54
N GLN A 612 21.27 8.37 -2.02
CA GLN A 612 21.45 8.92 -3.36
C GLN A 612 21.38 7.83 -4.44
N ARG A 613 21.84 6.60 -4.17
CA ARG A 613 21.66 5.46 -5.09
C ARG A 613 20.19 5.02 -5.21
N GLN A 614 19.47 4.89 -4.09
CA GLN A 614 18.03 4.54 -4.13
C GLN A 614 17.15 5.68 -4.67
N GLY A 615 17.52 6.94 -4.41
CA GLY A 615 16.90 8.12 -5.02
C GLY A 615 17.10 8.15 -6.53
N ARG A 616 18.32 7.85 -7.01
CA ARG A 616 18.65 7.73 -8.44
C ARG A 616 17.93 6.58 -9.12
N GLU A 617 17.76 5.43 -8.48
CA GLU A 617 16.96 4.30 -9.01
C GLU A 617 15.47 4.62 -9.12
N ARG A 618 14.90 5.35 -8.14
CA ARG A 618 13.50 5.80 -8.19
C ARG A 618 13.28 6.93 -9.19
N ALA A 619 14.26 7.83 -9.35
CA ALA A 619 14.26 8.83 -10.42
C ALA A 619 14.24 8.16 -11.81
N ARG A 620 15.10 7.15 -12.04
CA ARG A 620 15.13 6.37 -13.29
C ARG A 620 13.80 5.67 -13.62
N ARG A 621 13.14 5.06 -12.62
CA ARG A 621 11.82 4.42 -12.83
C ARG A 621 10.70 5.43 -13.13
N ARG A 622 10.83 6.68 -12.65
CA ARG A 622 9.86 7.76 -12.87
C ARG A 622 10.10 8.48 -14.20
N GLU A 623 11.37 8.64 -14.59
CA GLU A 623 11.77 9.03 -15.94
C GLU A 623 11.23 8.04 -16.97
N SER A 624 11.23 6.73 -16.68
CA SER A 624 10.67 5.71 -17.58
C SER A 624 9.17 5.90 -17.86
N GLY A 625 8.36 6.26 -16.85
CA GLY A 625 6.92 6.50 -17.03
C GLY A 625 6.58 7.81 -17.75
N VAL A 626 7.40 8.85 -17.58
CA VAL A 626 7.30 10.09 -18.37
C VAL A 626 7.79 9.86 -19.80
N ALA A 627 8.87 9.09 -19.97
CA ALA A 627 9.43 8.69 -21.27
C ALA A 627 8.41 7.93 -22.13
N VAL A 628 7.64 7.01 -21.55
CA VAL A 628 6.58 6.28 -22.27
C VAL A 628 5.53 7.23 -22.84
N LYS A 629 5.06 8.20 -22.06
CA LYS A 629 4.05 9.18 -22.51
C LYS A 629 4.59 10.12 -23.59
N GLU A 630 5.83 10.56 -23.46
CA GLU A 630 6.49 11.41 -24.45
C GLU A 630 6.72 10.65 -25.77
N LEU A 631 7.12 9.37 -25.71
CA LEU A 631 7.31 8.54 -26.90
C LEU A 631 5.99 8.26 -27.62
N LEU A 632 4.92 7.93 -26.89
CA LEU A 632 3.58 7.72 -27.46
C LEU A 632 3.04 8.97 -28.18
N ARG A 633 3.23 10.16 -27.61
CA ARG A 633 2.81 11.43 -28.24
C ARG A 633 3.57 11.75 -29.52
N ALA A 634 4.82 11.29 -29.61
CA ALA A 634 5.70 11.57 -30.72
C ALA A 634 5.64 10.53 -31.84
N LEU A 635 4.85 9.45 -31.72
CA LEU A 635 4.72 8.41 -32.73
C LEU A 635 4.38 8.93 -34.14
N PRO A 636 3.45 9.89 -34.33
CA PRO A 636 3.15 10.42 -35.67
C PRO A 636 4.33 11.17 -36.29
N ASP A 637 5.04 11.96 -35.48
CA ASP A 637 6.20 12.73 -35.93
C ASP A 637 7.40 11.82 -36.21
N LEU A 638 7.54 10.75 -35.43
CA LEU A 638 8.51 9.69 -35.66
C LEU A 638 8.25 8.98 -36.99
N GLY A 639 7.00 8.60 -37.30
CA GLY A 639 6.66 7.97 -38.57
C GLY A 639 7.05 8.83 -39.78
N ARG A 640 6.82 10.16 -39.71
CA ARG A 640 7.23 11.10 -40.77
C ARG A 640 8.74 11.22 -40.89
N LEU A 641 9.46 11.28 -39.76
CA LEU A 641 10.93 11.30 -39.75
C LEU A 641 11.48 10.03 -40.42
N LEU A 642 10.97 8.86 -40.04
CA LEU A 642 11.43 7.57 -40.58
C LEU A 642 11.17 7.46 -42.08
N ALA A 643 9.98 7.83 -42.55
CA ALA A 643 9.63 7.80 -43.98
C ALA A 643 10.58 8.68 -44.83
N ARG A 644 10.91 9.88 -44.33
CA ARG A 644 11.84 10.81 -45.00
C ARG A 644 13.29 10.32 -44.97
N LEU A 645 13.72 9.71 -43.87
CA LEU A 645 15.05 9.11 -43.75
C LEU A 645 15.22 7.93 -44.72
N VAL A 646 14.23 7.04 -44.86
CA VAL A 646 14.27 5.93 -45.82
C VAL A 646 14.50 6.41 -47.26
N ALA A 647 13.88 7.54 -47.63
CA ALA A 647 13.99 8.14 -48.96
C ALA A 647 15.31 8.90 -49.19
N ASP A 648 16.10 9.20 -48.16
CA ASP A 648 17.29 10.03 -48.29
C ASP A 648 18.47 9.26 -48.92
N PRO A 649 19.11 9.76 -50.01
CA PRO A 649 20.18 9.04 -50.71
C PRO A 649 21.44 8.82 -49.86
N VAL A 650 21.67 9.61 -48.80
CA VAL A 650 22.88 9.56 -47.95
C VAL A 650 22.92 8.35 -47.02
N LEU A 651 21.75 7.77 -46.67
CA LEU A 651 21.72 6.63 -45.76
C LEU A 651 22.16 5.31 -46.41
N PRO A 652 22.99 4.48 -45.73
CA PRO A 652 23.34 3.15 -46.19
C PRO A 652 22.10 2.25 -46.37
N ARG A 653 22.11 1.40 -47.41
CA ARG A 653 21.06 0.40 -47.70
C ARG A 653 20.58 -0.42 -46.49
N PRO A 654 21.47 -1.01 -45.65
CA PRO A 654 21.05 -1.75 -44.45
C PRO A 654 20.28 -0.89 -43.43
N VAL A 655 20.63 0.39 -43.27
CA VAL A 655 19.90 1.32 -42.40
C VAL A 655 18.51 1.58 -42.99
N LYS A 656 18.42 1.82 -44.29
CA LYS A 656 17.14 1.99 -45.00
C LYS A 656 16.23 0.78 -44.86
N LEU A 657 16.76 -0.43 -44.98
CA LEU A 657 16.01 -1.68 -44.79
C LEU A 657 15.47 -1.82 -43.37
N ALA A 658 16.27 -1.48 -42.35
CA ALA A 658 15.83 -1.52 -40.95
C ALA A 658 14.71 -0.50 -40.66
N LEU A 659 14.83 0.72 -41.20
CA LEU A 659 13.81 1.75 -41.04
C LEU A 659 12.52 1.41 -41.82
N ALA A 660 12.64 0.83 -43.03
CA ALA A 660 11.51 0.37 -43.81
C ALA A 660 10.78 -0.80 -43.13
N ALA A 661 11.52 -1.76 -42.55
CA ALA A 661 10.93 -2.85 -41.78
C ALA A 661 10.15 -2.35 -40.55
N ALA A 662 10.67 -1.34 -39.84
CA ALA A 662 9.95 -0.71 -38.73
C ALA A 662 8.67 0.00 -39.19
N LEU A 663 8.70 0.69 -40.34
CA LEU A 663 7.51 1.32 -40.92
C LEU A 663 6.45 0.31 -41.35
N VAL A 664 6.86 -0.81 -41.96
CA VAL A 664 5.96 -1.91 -42.31
C VAL A 664 5.34 -2.54 -41.06
N TYR A 665 6.14 -2.70 -40.00
CA TYR A 665 5.64 -3.18 -38.71
C TYR A 665 4.57 -2.25 -38.13
N PHE A 666 4.84 -0.95 -38.01
CA PHE A 666 3.87 0.02 -37.46
C PHE A 666 2.62 0.21 -38.33
N ALA A 667 2.65 -0.21 -39.60
CA ALA A 667 1.50 -0.19 -40.50
C ALA A 667 0.79 -1.55 -40.61
N SER A 668 1.33 -2.60 -39.98
CA SER A 668 0.78 -3.94 -39.99
C SER A 668 -0.44 -4.01 -39.07
N PRO A 669 -1.57 -4.60 -39.51
CA PRO A 669 -2.73 -4.86 -38.63
C PRO A 669 -2.53 -6.09 -37.72
N ILE A 670 -1.35 -6.70 -37.74
CA ILE A 670 -0.98 -7.88 -36.96
C ILE A 670 0.06 -7.46 -35.93
N ASP A 671 -0.39 -7.24 -34.69
CA ASP A 671 0.48 -6.93 -33.55
C ASP A 671 0.98 -8.21 -32.88
N LEU A 672 2.20 -8.18 -32.34
CA LEU A 672 2.75 -9.28 -31.56
C LEU A 672 1.99 -9.45 -30.24
N ILE A 673 1.48 -8.34 -29.70
CA ILE A 673 0.58 -8.31 -28.56
C ILE A 673 -0.73 -7.67 -29.02
N PRO A 674 -1.86 -8.40 -29.00
CA PRO A 674 -3.11 -7.85 -29.49
C PRO A 674 -3.55 -6.56 -28.77
N ASP A 675 -3.92 -5.54 -29.56
CA ASP A 675 -4.36 -4.21 -29.12
C ASP A 675 -5.55 -4.19 -28.14
N PHE A 676 -6.36 -5.24 -28.14
CA PHE A 676 -7.51 -5.35 -27.24
C PHE A 676 -7.11 -5.64 -25.78
N ILE A 677 -5.82 -5.90 -25.49
CA ILE A 677 -5.31 -6.15 -24.13
C ILE A 677 -4.95 -4.80 -23.46
N PRO A 678 -5.73 -4.33 -22.45
CA PRO A 678 -5.48 -3.04 -21.83
C PRO A 678 -4.09 -2.95 -21.21
N LEU A 679 -3.41 -1.81 -21.39
CA LEU A 679 -2.02 -1.50 -21.00
C LEU A 679 -0.90 -2.27 -21.71
N VAL A 680 -1.15 -3.44 -22.29
CA VAL A 680 -0.10 -4.32 -22.82
C VAL A 680 -0.09 -4.36 -24.34
N GLY A 681 -1.22 -4.11 -25.02
CA GLY A 681 -1.35 -4.10 -26.48
C GLY A 681 -0.23 -3.33 -27.18
N TYR A 682 0.01 -2.09 -26.80
CA TYR A 682 1.03 -1.22 -27.43
C TYR A 682 2.48 -1.42 -26.96
N LEU A 683 2.79 -2.48 -26.20
CA LEU A 683 4.10 -2.62 -25.57
C LEU A 683 5.21 -2.98 -26.57
N ASP A 684 4.90 -3.86 -27.52
CA ASP A 684 5.77 -4.25 -28.62
C ASP A 684 6.09 -3.07 -29.56
N ASP A 685 5.08 -2.29 -29.95
CA ASP A 685 5.23 -1.05 -30.70
C ASP A 685 6.16 -0.06 -30.01
N LEU A 686 5.92 0.17 -28.71
CA LEU A 686 6.71 1.10 -27.91
C LEU A 686 8.17 0.66 -27.83
N LEU A 687 8.43 -0.64 -27.70
CA LEU A 687 9.78 -1.20 -27.61
C LEU A 687 10.52 -1.11 -28.95
N ILE A 688 9.83 -1.38 -30.06
CA ILE A 688 10.39 -1.24 -31.42
C ILE A 688 10.64 0.24 -31.74
N ALA A 689 9.71 1.14 -31.41
CA ALA A 689 9.88 2.58 -31.57
C ALA A 689 11.08 3.09 -30.76
N ALA A 690 11.21 2.69 -29.50
CA ALA A 690 12.36 3.04 -28.68
C ALA A 690 13.69 2.52 -29.26
N LEU A 691 13.70 1.30 -29.80
CA LEU A 691 14.88 0.72 -30.43
C LEU A 691 15.29 1.49 -31.69
N VAL A 692 14.33 1.82 -32.55
CA VAL A 692 14.56 2.53 -33.81
C VAL A 692 15.00 3.97 -33.55
N VAL A 693 14.36 4.67 -32.61
CA VAL A 693 14.74 6.04 -32.22
C VAL A 693 16.14 6.09 -31.63
N ASP A 694 16.46 5.20 -30.69
CA ASP A 694 17.82 5.10 -30.13
C ASP A 694 18.82 4.70 -31.22
N GLY A 695 18.41 3.89 -32.20
CA GLY A 695 19.14 3.56 -33.41
C GLY A 695 19.54 4.79 -34.24
N VAL A 696 18.53 5.48 -34.76
CA VAL A 696 18.69 6.65 -35.62
C VAL A 696 19.50 7.74 -34.92
N LEU A 697 19.19 8.06 -33.67
CA LEU A 697 19.79 9.21 -33.00
C LEU A 697 21.24 9.02 -32.53
N ASN A 698 21.71 7.78 -32.40
CA ASN A 698 23.09 7.51 -32.02
C ASN A 698 24.01 7.20 -33.21
N TRP A 699 23.46 6.86 -34.39
CA TRP A 699 24.25 6.35 -35.52
C TRP A 699 23.92 6.99 -36.88
N VAL A 700 22.86 7.77 -37.00
CA VAL A 700 22.61 8.64 -38.16
C VAL A 700 23.09 10.06 -37.82
N ASP A 701 23.70 10.73 -38.80
CA ASP A 701 24.22 12.08 -38.62
C ASP A 701 23.15 13.04 -38.11
N ARG A 702 23.42 13.68 -36.98
CA ARG A 702 22.48 14.57 -36.30
C ARG A 702 21.95 15.71 -37.19
N PRO A 703 22.76 16.36 -38.05
CA PRO A 703 22.26 17.36 -39.00
C PRO A 703 21.22 16.77 -39.97
N LEU A 704 21.39 15.53 -40.41
CA LEU A 704 20.47 14.84 -41.30
C LEU A 704 19.16 14.51 -40.61
N VAL A 705 19.20 14.08 -39.34
CA VAL A 705 17.99 13.83 -38.55
C VAL A 705 17.22 15.13 -38.29
N LEU A 706 17.92 16.20 -37.90
CA LEU A 706 17.30 17.51 -37.66
C LEU A 706 16.69 18.12 -38.92
N LYS A 707 17.26 17.87 -40.10
CA LYS A 707 16.69 18.29 -41.39
C LYS A 707 15.27 17.79 -41.61
N TYR A 708 14.94 16.60 -41.12
CA TYR A 708 13.64 15.95 -41.36
C TYR A 708 12.72 15.88 -40.14
N TRP A 709 13.21 16.26 -38.95
CA TRP A 709 12.42 16.27 -37.73
C TRP A 709 11.41 17.44 -37.72
N PRO A 710 10.10 17.19 -37.54
CA PRO A 710 9.08 18.23 -37.56
C PRO A 710 9.00 19.05 -36.25
N GLY A 711 9.63 18.61 -35.16
CA GLY A 711 9.61 19.27 -33.86
C GLY A 711 10.87 20.12 -33.58
N THR A 712 10.98 20.63 -32.35
CA THR A 712 12.17 21.40 -31.92
C THR A 712 13.36 20.48 -31.62
N PRO A 713 14.63 20.95 -31.72
CA PRO A 713 15.80 20.18 -31.31
C PRO A 713 15.70 19.64 -29.87
N ASP A 714 15.12 20.44 -28.95
CA ASP A 714 14.88 20.02 -27.56
C ASP A 714 13.89 18.86 -27.44
N SER A 715 12.86 18.83 -28.30
CA SER A 715 11.90 17.72 -28.34
C SER A 715 12.56 16.43 -28.83
N LEU A 716 13.48 16.52 -29.79
CA LEU A 716 14.25 15.38 -30.29
C LEU A 716 15.20 14.85 -29.21
N ASP A 717 15.84 15.74 -28.45
CA ASP A 717 16.74 15.36 -27.35
C ASP A 717 15.98 14.73 -26.16
N ARG A 718 14.75 15.18 -25.89
CA ARG A 718 13.85 14.52 -24.93
C ARG A 718 13.47 13.13 -25.39
N LEU A 719 13.11 12.97 -26.67
CA LEU A 719 12.78 11.69 -27.30
C LEU A 719 13.97 10.71 -27.24
N ALA A 720 15.17 11.19 -27.55
CA ALA A 720 16.41 10.42 -27.50
C ALA A 720 16.66 9.83 -26.11
N ARG A 721 16.48 10.67 -25.07
CA ARG A 721 16.63 10.24 -23.67
C ARG A 721 15.60 9.19 -23.30
N ALA A 722 14.35 9.36 -23.71
CA ALA A 722 13.26 8.41 -23.46
C ALA A 722 13.53 7.04 -24.14
N ALA A 723 13.87 7.06 -25.43
CA ALA A 723 14.18 5.88 -26.22
C ALA A 723 15.38 5.09 -25.67
N ARG A 724 16.45 5.79 -25.26
CA ARG A 724 17.65 5.16 -24.68
C ARG A 724 17.37 4.39 -23.39
N ILE A 725 16.47 4.92 -22.55
CA ILE A 725 16.04 4.25 -21.30
C ILE A 725 15.27 2.97 -21.63
N LEU A 726 14.34 3.05 -22.59
CA LEU A 726 13.48 1.94 -22.98
C LEU A 726 14.21 0.86 -23.79
N ALA A 727 15.22 1.23 -24.57
CA ALA A 727 15.99 0.31 -25.42
C ALA A 727 17.26 -0.24 -24.73
N VAL A 728 17.46 0.00 -23.42
CA VAL A 728 18.71 -0.36 -22.71
C VAL A 728 18.98 -1.88 -22.68
N TRP A 729 17.92 -2.68 -22.81
CA TRP A 729 17.95 -4.15 -22.83
C TRP A 729 18.55 -4.74 -24.11
N VAL A 730 18.64 -3.96 -25.20
CA VAL A 730 19.26 -4.42 -26.46
C VAL A 730 20.74 -4.02 -26.47
N PRO A 731 21.70 -4.97 -26.60
CA PRO A 731 23.12 -4.67 -26.57
C PRO A 731 23.55 -3.68 -27.66
N ARG A 732 24.40 -2.71 -27.31
CA ARG A 732 24.95 -1.71 -28.26
C ARG A 732 25.57 -2.34 -29.52
N ARG A 733 26.24 -3.49 -29.39
CA ARG A 733 26.85 -4.23 -30.52
C ARG A 733 25.82 -4.68 -31.55
N LEU A 734 24.63 -5.10 -31.10
CA LEU A 734 23.56 -5.54 -32.00
C LEU A 734 22.98 -4.35 -32.75
N LYS A 735 22.73 -3.25 -32.03
CA LYS A 735 22.21 -2.03 -32.63
C LYS A 735 23.20 -1.40 -33.62
N ALA A 736 24.51 -1.39 -33.31
CA ALA A 736 25.55 -0.90 -34.21
C ALA A 736 25.63 -1.71 -35.53
N ARG A 737 25.40 -3.03 -35.48
CA ARG A 737 25.32 -3.85 -36.72
C ARG A 737 24.17 -3.45 -37.64
N ILE A 738 23.08 -2.96 -37.06
CA ILE A 738 21.86 -2.57 -37.79
C ILE A 738 22.00 -1.13 -38.33
N PHE A 739 22.45 -0.20 -37.49
CA PHE A 739 22.40 1.24 -37.80
C PHE A 739 23.76 1.87 -38.17
N ALA A 740 24.89 1.17 -37.97
CA ALA A 740 26.23 1.62 -38.37
C ALA A 740 27.06 0.49 -39.04
N PRO A 741 26.57 -0.11 -40.14
CA PRO A 741 27.29 -1.17 -40.85
C PRO A 741 28.50 -0.56 -41.59
N GLY A 742 29.64 -0.50 -40.91
CA GLY A 742 30.87 0.09 -41.42
C GLY A 742 31.74 0.78 -40.36
N ALA A 743 31.23 1.03 -39.15
CA ALA A 743 32.02 1.59 -38.06
C ALA A 743 33.01 0.54 -37.51
N THR A 744 34.26 0.59 -37.97
CA THR A 744 35.37 -0.19 -37.43
C THR A 744 35.57 0.09 -35.94
N ARG A 745 35.82 -0.98 -35.17
CA ARG A 745 36.01 -0.95 -33.70
C ARG A 745 37.02 0.13 -33.28
N ALA A 746 36.54 1.10 -32.51
CA ALA A 746 37.34 1.89 -31.57
C ALA A 746 36.77 1.65 -30.16
#